data_AF-A0A561UBC2-F1
#
_entry.id   AF-A0A561UBC2-F1
#
_cell.length_a   1.000
_cell.length_b   1.000
_cell.length_c   1.000
_cell.angle_alpha   90.00
_cell.angle_beta   90.00
_cell.angle_gamma   90.00
#
_symmetry.space_group_name_H-M   'P 1'
#
loop_
_entity.id
_entity.type
_entity.pdbx_description
1 polymer ?
#
loop_
_entity_poly.entity_id
_entity_poly.type
_entity_poly.pdbx_seq_one_letter_code
_entity_poly.pdbx_strand_id
1 'polypeptide(L)'
;MSEREAGAGANLLARMLGALGGGQARPPVEPLPTDPVITSRALNGLEPRLRKRSTVPVEHLLRAAVVTGRTPGEVAQRLLELGFRPAEAPADDAVRPGDRKLISVRHDGKPGWLPLGLRVQYHEVLAAASASGTTPAQAVDRFGELGYRVAPARFPAVLQPHDLVLVSRDLDGREPWLPLDGDVKVGHLSRAAVVTGEPPAELAHRLLELGYRVPAELPTDVVRPGDRTLLSRDLDGRPPWLRPTVQVDVERLLATAVATDSTPRRVAVRFGELGYQVTKAELPGIARPHDTLLLSRDLDGGQPQLTHGQRISSGHLLRAAVVTAQKPSEVAQRMVELGFRPEEAPADDAVRPGDRELISAGHDGNPPWLRTGQPLQLGAVLVAALATNTAPRQVADRLEQLGYEVPKTGIPEQVRTVDPVLLSRDLDGRVPWLRDDMAVPGRHLLRAAIVAERLTVREAAQRLRELGHRTAAGASLDEPVRPGDRQLISDSHDGKPPWLKPGSPVQLGWLLAAASATGTGPREAAARLKQLGYDVPESGLPERVDRSDLVLASRDLNGRRPWLAHTDLVKAGHLVRVAAVTGRGIEEIALRVAELGFRVAKVAATARVLPTDRQLLSERGDGAAPWLRPGSPVPLGRILSAALAAGATPREVALRLAELGHELPGTQLPPLVEPADLVLISRHADGAAPWLPIEDVVPARHLQQAALAADRSPETVVARLRQLGYTVD
;
A
#
# COMPACT_ATOMS: atom_id res chain seq x y z
N MET A 1 64.72 -29.38 -67.07
CA MET A 1 64.84 -27.90 -67.10
C MET A 1 63.57 -27.36 -67.71
N SER A 2 62.81 -26.45 -67.13
CA SER A 2 62.94 -25.61 -65.94
C SER A 2 61.51 -25.13 -65.60
N GLU A 3 61.25 -24.62 -64.39
CA GLU A 3 60.01 -23.92 -63.98
C GLU A 3 58.78 -24.74 -63.51
N ARG A 4 58.96 -25.78 -62.66
CA ARG A 4 57.81 -26.37 -61.92
C ARG A 4 58.03 -26.70 -60.43
N GLU A 5 59.01 -26.08 -59.77
CA GLU A 5 59.26 -26.32 -58.33
C GLU A 5 59.22 -25.07 -57.42
N ALA A 6 58.73 -23.93 -57.90
CA ALA A 6 58.58 -22.70 -57.09
C ALA A 6 57.12 -22.37 -56.67
N GLY A 7 56.13 -23.21 -57.00
CA GLY A 7 54.70 -22.89 -56.84
C GLY A 7 53.96 -23.54 -55.66
N ALA A 8 54.55 -24.54 -54.98
CA ALA A 8 53.84 -25.33 -53.97
C ALA A 8 54.04 -24.86 -52.53
N GLY A 9 55.09 -24.07 -52.23
CA GLY A 9 55.41 -23.60 -50.88
C GLY A 9 54.65 -22.37 -50.40
N ALA A 10 54.19 -21.49 -51.32
CA ALA A 10 53.53 -20.23 -50.96
C ALA A 10 52.04 -20.41 -50.57
N ASN A 11 51.39 -21.48 -51.02
CA ASN A 11 49.96 -21.71 -50.78
C ASN A 11 49.64 -22.36 -49.42
N LEU A 12 50.64 -22.97 -48.76
CA LEU A 12 50.44 -23.57 -47.43
C LEU A 12 50.61 -22.52 -46.31
N LEU A 13 51.57 -21.60 -46.45
CA LEU A 13 51.79 -20.49 -45.52
C LEU A 13 50.67 -19.43 -45.59
N ALA A 14 50.12 -19.16 -46.78
CA ALA A 14 48.96 -18.26 -46.93
C ALA A 14 47.65 -18.85 -46.33
N ARG A 15 47.49 -20.18 -46.35
CA ARG A 15 46.34 -20.86 -45.70
C ARG A 15 46.49 -21.00 -44.19
N MET A 16 47.70 -21.10 -43.66
CA MET A 16 47.93 -21.09 -42.20
C MET A 16 47.85 -19.68 -41.60
N LEU A 17 48.22 -18.63 -42.33
CA LEU A 17 48.11 -17.24 -41.84
C LEU A 17 46.70 -16.65 -42.04
N GLY A 18 45.89 -17.16 -42.98
CA GLY A 18 44.48 -16.75 -43.17
C GLY A 18 43.52 -17.23 -42.08
N ALA A 19 43.89 -18.26 -41.30
CA ALA A 19 43.05 -18.83 -40.23
C ALA A 19 43.23 -18.15 -38.86
N LEU A 20 44.18 -17.22 -38.71
CA LEU A 20 44.48 -16.54 -37.44
C LEU A 20 44.19 -15.02 -37.44
N GLY A 21 43.69 -14.46 -38.55
CA GLY A 21 43.51 -13.00 -38.71
C GLY A 21 42.10 -12.51 -39.05
N GLY A 22 41.14 -13.41 -39.27
CA GLY A 22 39.77 -13.05 -39.62
C GLY A 22 38.87 -12.90 -38.40
N GLY A 23 39.07 -11.86 -37.59
CA GLY A 23 38.13 -11.49 -36.54
C GLY A 23 36.82 -10.99 -37.14
N GLN A 24 35.99 -11.89 -37.69
CA GLN A 24 34.59 -11.59 -37.97
C GLN A 24 33.98 -11.12 -36.65
N ALA A 25 33.68 -9.82 -36.58
CA ALA A 25 33.00 -9.24 -35.44
C ALA A 25 31.74 -10.08 -35.19
N ARG A 26 31.69 -10.76 -34.03
CA ARG A 26 30.48 -11.48 -33.63
C ARG A 26 29.30 -10.52 -33.74
N PRO A 27 28.18 -10.93 -34.35
CA PRO A 27 27.01 -10.07 -34.46
C PRO A 27 26.63 -9.56 -33.04
N PRO A 28 26.19 -8.30 -32.91
CA PRO A 28 25.82 -7.75 -31.63
C PRO A 28 24.72 -8.61 -30.99
N VAL A 29 24.97 -9.07 -29.76
CA VAL A 29 24.01 -9.86 -28.99
C VAL A 29 22.86 -8.93 -28.58
N GLU A 30 21.63 -9.27 -28.99
CA GLU A 30 20.43 -8.50 -28.64
C GLU A 30 20.20 -8.53 -27.12
N PRO A 31 20.02 -7.38 -26.45
CA PRO A 31 19.86 -7.33 -25.00
C PRO A 31 18.51 -7.90 -24.55
N LEU A 32 18.53 -8.80 -23.57
CA LEU A 32 17.33 -9.33 -22.93
C LEU A 32 17.03 -8.58 -21.62
N PRO A 33 15.75 -8.47 -21.20
CA PRO A 33 15.38 -7.84 -19.93
C PRO A 33 16.06 -8.48 -18.70
N THR A 34 16.48 -9.74 -18.78
CA THR A 34 17.18 -10.46 -17.69
C THR A 34 18.69 -10.27 -17.68
N ASP A 35 19.28 -9.67 -18.72
CA ASP A 35 20.73 -9.46 -18.81
C ASP A 35 21.28 -8.60 -17.66
N PRO A 36 20.63 -7.47 -17.29
CA PRO A 36 21.08 -6.71 -16.11
C PRO A 36 21.08 -7.55 -14.83
N VAL A 37 20.09 -8.45 -14.69
CA VAL A 37 19.94 -9.31 -13.50
C VAL A 37 21.05 -10.34 -13.45
N ILE A 38 21.24 -11.15 -14.49
CA ILE A 38 22.25 -12.24 -14.47
C ILE A 38 23.70 -11.72 -14.46
N THR A 39 23.94 -10.48 -14.94
CA THR A 39 25.28 -9.86 -14.92
C THR A 39 25.58 -9.05 -13.66
N SER A 40 24.56 -8.75 -12.83
CA SER A 40 24.74 -8.14 -11.52
C SER A 40 25.24 -9.18 -10.51
N ARG A 41 26.26 -8.85 -9.70
CA ARG A 41 26.72 -9.75 -8.62
C ARG A 41 25.62 -10.03 -7.58
N ALA A 42 24.68 -9.11 -7.41
CA ALA A 42 23.58 -9.23 -6.46
C ALA A 42 22.28 -9.73 -7.09
N LEU A 43 22.26 -10.04 -8.40
CA LEU A 43 21.06 -10.48 -9.12
C LEU A 43 19.86 -9.53 -8.98
N ASN A 44 20.13 -8.23 -8.89
CA ASN A 44 19.12 -7.18 -8.71
C ASN A 44 19.07 -6.18 -9.88
N GLY A 45 19.86 -6.39 -10.93
CA GLY A 45 19.95 -5.47 -12.06
C GLY A 45 20.87 -4.26 -11.84
N LEU A 46 21.45 -4.12 -10.64
CA LEU A 46 22.25 -2.96 -10.22
C LEU A 46 23.74 -3.32 -10.08
N GLU A 47 24.60 -2.31 -9.98
CA GLU A 47 26.03 -2.45 -9.67
C GLU A 47 26.24 -3.03 -8.24
N PRO A 48 27.36 -3.73 -7.98
CA PRO A 48 28.47 -4.01 -8.88
C PRO A 48 28.19 -5.18 -9.84
N ARG A 49 28.51 -4.98 -11.12
CA ARG A 49 28.45 -6.05 -12.13
C ARG A 49 29.61 -7.02 -12.01
N LEU A 50 29.40 -8.23 -12.53
CA LEU A 50 30.48 -9.18 -12.79
C LEU A 50 31.52 -8.51 -13.70
N ARG A 51 32.80 -8.80 -13.46
CA ARG A 51 33.87 -8.29 -14.33
C ARG A 51 33.89 -9.13 -15.61
N LYS A 52 33.85 -8.49 -16.77
CA LYS A 52 34.04 -9.21 -18.04
C LYS A 52 35.34 -10.01 -17.97
N ARG A 53 35.32 -11.26 -18.44
CA ARG A 53 36.42 -12.26 -18.40
C ARG A 53 36.71 -12.93 -17.05
N SER A 54 36.06 -12.58 -15.93
CA SER A 54 36.18 -13.39 -14.71
C SER A 54 35.41 -14.70 -14.87
N THR A 55 35.93 -15.78 -14.30
CA THR A 55 35.18 -17.04 -14.18
C THR A 55 33.95 -16.80 -13.30
N VAL A 56 32.75 -17.09 -13.81
CA VAL A 56 31.50 -16.97 -13.06
C VAL A 56 31.28 -18.27 -12.30
N PRO A 57 31.21 -18.25 -10.96
CA PRO A 57 31.17 -19.45 -10.14
C PRO A 57 29.81 -20.18 -10.26
N VAL A 58 29.79 -21.50 -10.04
CA VAL A 58 28.58 -22.37 -10.20
C VAL A 58 27.41 -21.86 -9.37
N GLU A 59 27.71 -21.34 -8.19
CA GLU A 59 26.77 -20.80 -7.22
C GLU A 59 26.07 -19.52 -7.73
N HIS A 60 26.73 -18.76 -8.60
CA HIS A 60 26.10 -17.64 -9.31
C HIS A 60 25.14 -18.14 -10.39
N LEU A 61 25.50 -19.20 -11.11
CA LEU A 61 24.64 -19.81 -12.14
C LEU A 61 23.35 -20.35 -11.54
N LEU A 62 23.45 -21.14 -10.46
CA LEU A 62 22.29 -21.70 -9.76
C LEU A 62 21.34 -20.62 -9.26
N ARG A 63 21.85 -19.54 -8.67
CA ARG A 63 21.00 -18.47 -8.14
C ARG A 63 20.41 -17.60 -9.24
N ALA A 64 21.17 -17.27 -10.28
CA ALA A 64 20.62 -16.58 -11.44
C ALA A 64 19.51 -17.41 -12.10
N ALA A 65 19.66 -18.74 -12.15
CA ALA A 65 18.62 -19.66 -12.60
C ALA A 65 17.36 -19.57 -11.70
N VAL A 66 17.51 -19.67 -10.37
CA VAL A 66 16.41 -19.49 -9.41
C VAL A 66 15.69 -18.13 -9.57
N VAL A 67 16.44 -17.04 -9.69
CA VAL A 67 15.90 -15.67 -9.76
C VAL A 67 15.17 -15.42 -11.08
N THR A 68 15.71 -15.92 -12.19
CA THR A 68 15.15 -15.70 -13.52
C THR A 68 14.12 -16.75 -13.94
N GLY A 69 14.03 -17.87 -13.21
CA GLY A 69 13.20 -19.02 -13.58
C GLY A 69 13.76 -19.80 -14.78
N ARG A 70 15.04 -19.62 -15.09
CA ARG A 70 15.76 -20.31 -16.19
C ARG A 70 16.54 -21.50 -15.67
N THR A 71 16.99 -22.39 -16.55
CA THR A 71 17.90 -23.48 -16.12
C THR A 71 19.33 -22.96 -15.92
N PRO A 72 20.17 -23.62 -15.09
CA PRO A 72 21.59 -23.30 -14.97
C PRO A 72 22.33 -23.29 -16.32
N GLY A 73 22.02 -24.24 -17.22
CA GLY A 73 22.58 -24.30 -18.56
C GLY A 73 22.21 -23.07 -19.42
N GLU A 74 20.94 -22.66 -19.38
CA GLU A 74 20.47 -21.46 -20.10
C GLU A 74 21.15 -20.17 -19.60
N VAL A 75 21.34 -20.05 -18.29
CA VAL A 75 22.04 -18.90 -17.68
C VAL A 75 23.51 -18.91 -18.06
N ALA A 76 24.19 -20.06 -18.01
CA ALA A 76 25.59 -20.18 -18.40
C ALA A 76 25.78 -19.81 -19.88
N GLN A 77 24.96 -20.36 -20.76
CA GLN A 77 24.98 -20.04 -22.18
C GLN A 77 24.78 -18.53 -22.42
N ARG A 78 23.82 -17.91 -21.74
CA ARG A 78 23.57 -16.48 -21.88
C ARG A 78 24.74 -15.63 -21.38
N LEU A 79 25.37 -16.00 -20.27
CA LEU A 79 26.57 -15.32 -19.78
C LEU A 79 27.76 -15.45 -20.76
N LEU A 80 27.91 -16.60 -21.43
CA LEU A 80 28.92 -16.81 -22.47
C LEU A 80 28.71 -15.87 -23.67
N GLU A 81 27.47 -15.69 -24.11
CA GLU A 81 27.09 -14.75 -25.18
C GLU A 81 27.44 -13.30 -24.81
N LEU A 82 27.20 -12.91 -23.55
CA LEU A 82 27.52 -11.58 -23.02
C LEU A 82 29.02 -11.35 -22.76
N GLY A 83 29.87 -12.35 -23.04
CA GLY A 83 31.33 -12.25 -22.94
C GLY A 83 31.90 -12.58 -21.55
N PHE A 84 31.15 -13.28 -20.71
CA PHE A 84 31.63 -13.85 -19.45
C PHE A 84 32.13 -15.29 -19.65
N ARG A 85 32.83 -15.84 -18.64
CA ARG A 85 33.33 -17.22 -18.65
C ARG A 85 32.62 -18.00 -17.53
N PRO A 86 31.45 -18.58 -17.74
CA PRO A 86 30.81 -19.40 -16.72
C PRO A 86 31.66 -20.64 -16.40
N ALA A 87 31.61 -21.10 -15.14
CA ALA A 87 32.03 -22.45 -14.78
C ALA A 87 31.14 -23.49 -15.49
N GLU A 88 31.53 -24.76 -15.45
CA GLU A 88 30.71 -25.85 -15.98
C GLU A 88 29.33 -25.83 -15.33
N ALA A 89 28.28 -25.76 -16.14
CA ALA A 89 26.92 -25.64 -15.64
C ALA A 89 26.51 -26.96 -14.97
N PRO A 90 25.91 -26.92 -13.77
CA PRO A 90 25.33 -28.11 -13.17
C PRO A 90 24.12 -28.59 -13.99
N ALA A 91 23.65 -29.80 -13.71
CA ALA A 91 22.47 -30.36 -14.36
C ALA A 91 21.24 -29.44 -14.22
N ASP A 92 20.33 -29.47 -15.19
CA ASP A 92 19.20 -28.53 -15.23
C ASP A 92 18.23 -28.69 -14.06
N ASP A 93 18.15 -29.89 -13.49
CA ASP A 93 17.37 -30.22 -12.28
C ASP A 93 18.08 -29.86 -10.97
N ALA A 94 19.30 -29.30 -11.05
CA ALA A 94 20.04 -28.85 -9.89
C ALA A 94 19.36 -27.68 -9.17
N VAL A 95 18.37 -27.00 -9.78
CA VAL A 95 17.51 -26.00 -9.13
C VAL A 95 16.17 -26.63 -8.72
N ARG A 96 15.85 -26.56 -7.44
CA ARG A 96 14.63 -27.13 -6.84
C ARG A 96 13.54 -26.06 -6.72
N PRO A 97 12.24 -26.41 -6.85
CA PRO A 97 11.14 -25.46 -6.68
C PRO A 97 11.17 -24.67 -5.35
N GLY A 98 11.73 -25.24 -4.28
CA GLY A 98 11.87 -24.61 -2.97
C GLY A 98 12.99 -23.57 -2.85
N ASP A 99 13.97 -23.56 -3.77
CA ASP A 99 15.16 -22.71 -3.63
C ASP A 99 14.83 -21.22 -3.69
N ARG A 100 13.81 -20.87 -4.47
CA ARG A 100 13.38 -19.49 -4.62
C ARG A 100 12.90 -18.91 -3.29
N LYS A 101 12.17 -19.71 -2.51
CA LYS A 101 11.81 -19.36 -1.13
C LYS A 101 13.06 -19.30 -0.27
N LEU A 102 13.95 -20.29 -0.37
CA LEU A 102 15.16 -20.39 0.43
C LEU A 102 16.06 -19.14 0.31
N ILE A 103 16.26 -18.57 -0.90
CA ILE A 103 17.16 -17.42 -1.12
C ILE A 103 16.49 -16.05 -1.11
N SER A 104 15.17 -15.96 -0.99
CA SER A 104 14.47 -14.67 -0.82
C SER A 104 14.60 -14.18 0.63
N VAL A 105 14.82 -12.88 0.83
CA VAL A 105 15.02 -12.25 2.15
C VAL A 105 13.86 -12.52 3.10
N ARG A 106 12.62 -12.57 2.59
CA ARG A 106 11.42 -12.88 3.38
C ARG A 106 10.98 -14.34 3.32
N HIS A 107 11.77 -15.17 2.64
CA HIS A 107 11.47 -16.57 2.38
C HIS A 107 10.10 -16.85 1.70
N ASP A 108 9.54 -15.87 0.99
CA ASP A 108 8.25 -15.94 0.28
C ASP A 108 8.39 -16.21 -1.22
N GLY A 109 9.62 -16.29 -1.73
CA GLY A 109 9.92 -16.48 -3.15
C GLY A 109 9.74 -15.23 -4.01
N LYS A 110 9.45 -14.07 -3.41
CA LYS A 110 9.33 -12.79 -4.14
C LYS A 110 10.71 -12.11 -4.29
N PRO A 111 10.85 -11.16 -5.23
CA PRO A 111 12.10 -10.44 -5.44
C PRO A 111 12.61 -9.74 -4.17
N GLY A 112 13.92 -9.79 -3.97
CA GLY A 112 14.59 -9.35 -2.75
C GLY A 112 15.46 -10.49 -2.23
N TRP A 113 16.62 -10.70 -2.85
CA TRP A 113 17.44 -11.89 -2.66
C TRP A 113 18.50 -11.69 -1.58
N LEU A 114 18.80 -12.74 -0.83
CA LEU A 114 19.87 -12.73 0.17
C LEU A 114 21.21 -12.37 -0.49
N PRO A 115 21.91 -11.31 -0.01
CA PRO A 115 23.17 -10.87 -0.61
C PRO A 115 24.24 -11.95 -0.59
N LEU A 116 25.08 -11.97 -1.64
CA LEU A 116 26.28 -12.80 -1.66
C LEU A 116 27.25 -12.42 -0.55
N GLY A 117 27.83 -13.42 0.10
CA GLY A 117 28.84 -13.23 1.13
C GLY A 117 28.27 -12.83 2.49
N LEU A 118 26.96 -12.55 2.59
CA LEU A 118 26.29 -12.53 3.87
C LEU A 118 26.32 -13.94 4.45
N ARG A 119 26.70 -14.05 5.72
CA ARG A 119 26.54 -15.29 6.46
C ARG A 119 25.05 -15.46 6.74
N VAL A 120 24.48 -16.57 6.28
CA VAL A 120 23.09 -16.92 6.56
C VAL A 120 22.99 -17.20 8.05
N GLN A 121 22.15 -16.41 8.71
CA GLN A 121 21.95 -16.45 10.14
C GLN A 121 21.06 -17.63 10.53
N TYR A 122 21.16 -18.04 11.80
CA TYR A 122 20.41 -19.18 12.34
C TYR A 122 18.90 -19.10 12.05
N HIS A 123 18.28 -17.94 12.27
CA HIS A 123 16.85 -17.75 12.06
C HIS A 123 16.44 -17.77 10.57
N GLU A 124 17.32 -17.35 9.66
CA GLU A 124 17.06 -17.42 8.20
C GLU A 124 16.98 -18.88 7.75
N VAL A 125 17.79 -19.77 8.34
CA VAL A 125 17.68 -21.21 8.10
C VAL A 125 16.36 -21.76 8.60
N LEU A 126 15.92 -21.41 9.82
CA LEU A 126 14.64 -21.88 10.34
C LEU A 126 13.47 -21.38 9.48
N ALA A 127 13.49 -20.10 9.08
CA ALA A 127 12.45 -19.50 8.25
C ALA A 127 12.41 -20.13 6.85
N ALA A 128 13.57 -20.33 6.23
CA ALA A 128 13.68 -21.01 4.94
C ALA A 128 13.19 -22.46 5.01
N ALA A 129 13.58 -23.20 6.05
CA ALA A 129 13.17 -24.59 6.27
C ALA A 129 11.64 -24.69 6.40
N SER A 130 11.04 -23.85 7.24
CA SER A 130 9.58 -23.77 7.39
C SER A 130 8.87 -23.41 6.09
N ALA A 131 9.32 -22.36 5.38
CA ALA A 131 8.67 -21.88 4.16
C ALA A 131 8.75 -22.88 2.99
N SER A 132 9.82 -23.69 2.96
CA SER A 132 10.05 -24.73 1.96
C SER A 132 9.51 -26.11 2.34
N GLY A 133 9.04 -26.29 3.59
CA GLY A 133 8.60 -27.60 4.10
C GLY A 133 9.75 -28.60 4.24
N THR A 134 10.97 -28.12 4.50
CA THR A 134 12.17 -28.95 4.70
C THR A 134 12.65 -28.89 6.15
N THR A 135 13.57 -29.79 6.52
CA THR A 135 14.24 -29.73 7.82
C THR A 135 15.33 -28.65 7.81
N PRO A 136 15.69 -28.07 8.97
CA PRO A 136 16.81 -27.13 9.05
C PRO A 136 18.12 -27.67 8.48
N ALA A 137 18.46 -28.94 8.73
CA ALA A 137 19.66 -29.57 8.18
C ALA A 137 19.66 -29.56 6.64
N GLN A 138 18.55 -29.94 6.01
CA GLN A 138 18.40 -29.90 4.56
C GLN A 138 18.49 -28.47 4.01
N ALA A 139 17.95 -27.47 4.73
CA ALA A 139 18.08 -26.08 4.34
C ALA A 139 19.54 -25.60 4.42
N VAL A 140 20.30 -26.01 5.43
CA VAL A 140 21.75 -25.69 5.56
C VAL A 140 22.54 -26.27 4.39
N ASP A 141 22.36 -27.56 4.11
CA ASP A 141 23.03 -28.22 2.99
C ASP A 141 22.71 -27.49 1.69
N ARG A 142 21.44 -27.12 1.49
CA ARG A 142 21.00 -26.43 0.30
C ARG A 142 21.53 -25.01 0.18
N PHE A 143 21.64 -24.26 1.27
CA PHE A 143 22.33 -22.96 1.28
C PHE A 143 23.79 -23.11 0.87
N GLY A 144 24.48 -24.17 1.32
CA GLY A 144 25.85 -24.48 0.94
C GLY A 144 25.99 -24.75 -0.56
N GLU A 145 25.11 -25.58 -1.13
CA GLU A 145 25.05 -25.85 -2.57
C GLU A 145 24.81 -24.58 -3.40
N LEU A 146 24.07 -23.61 -2.88
CA LEU A 146 23.81 -22.31 -3.51
C LEU A 146 24.90 -21.25 -3.23
N GLY A 147 25.99 -21.62 -2.55
CA GLY A 147 27.14 -20.74 -2.27
C GLY A 147 26.99 -19.79 -1.10
N TYR A 148 25.97 -19.99 -0.27
CA TYR A 148 25.83 -19.27 0.98
C TYR A 148 26.65 -19.94 2.08
N ARG A 149 27.17 -19.12 3.00
CA ARG A 149 27.84 -19.62 4.21
C ARG A 149 26.87 -19.53 5.37
N VAL A 150 26.45 -20.66 5.91
CA VAL A 150 25.62 -20.69 7.11
C VAL A 150 26.52 -20.56 8.35
N ALA A 151 26.11 -19.76 9.33
CA ALA A 151 26.80 -19.72 10.61
C ALA A 151 26.73 -21.09 11.32
N PRO A 152 27.84 -21.62 11.87
CA PRO A 152 27.81 -22.90 12.56
C PRO A 152 26.89 -22.80 13.79
N ALA A 153 25.84 -23.63 13.81
CA ALA A 153 24.85 -23.69 14.87
C ALA A 153 24.26 -25.11 14.97
N ARG A 154 23.71 -25.44 16.13
CA ARG A 154 22.92 -26.67 16.31
C ARG A 154 21.47 -26.36 15.98
N PHE A 155 20.93 -27.02 14.96
CA PHE A 155 19.54 -26.87 14.55
C PHE A 155 18.70 -28.02 15.10
N PRO A 156 17.40 -27.80 15.38
CA PRO A 156 16.50 -28.89 15.76
C PRO A 156 16.30 -29.85 14.58
N ALA A 157 16.05 -31.12 14.87
CA ALA A 157 15.76 -32.12 13.83
C ALA A 157 14.41 -31.84 13.12
N VAL A 158 13.41 -31.39 13.89
CA VAL A 158 12.05 -31.11 13.41
C VAL A 158 11.63 -29.73 13.88
N LEU A 159 11.11 -28.92 12.95
CA LEU A 159 10.48 -27.64 13.25
C LEU A 159 9.00 -27.86 13.62
N GLN A 160 8.55 -27.19 14.67
CA GLN A 160 7.14 -27.12 15.05
C GLN A 160 6.49 -25.87 14.46
N PRO A 161 5.16 -25.86 14.22
CA PRO A 161 4.46 -24.71 13.64
C PRO A 161 4.69 -23.38 14.36
N HIS A 162 4.90 -23.41 15.68
CA HIS A 162 5.07 -22.22 16.51
C HIS A 162 6.53 -21.77 16.67
N ASP A 163 7.53 -22.51 16.19
CA ASP A 163 8.95 -22.16 16.41
C ASP A 163 9.32 -20.78 15.88
N LEU A 164 8.85 -20.45 14.67
CA LEU A 164 9.09 -19.13 14.09
C LEU A 164 8.43 -18.02 14.90
N VAL A 165 7.24 -18.28 15.44
CA VAL A 165 6.54 -17.34 16.32
C VAL A 165 7.37 -17.15 17.60
N LEU A 166 7.91 -18.22 18.19
CA LEU A 166 8.71 -18.16 19.40
C LEU A 166 10.02 -17.38 19.22
N VAL A 167 10.69 -17.54 18.08
CA VAL A 167 11.97 -16.86 17.82
C VAL A 167 11.81 -15.47 17.20
N SER A 168 10.61 -15.05 16.81
CA SER A 168 10.39 -13.68 16.34
C SER A 168 10.14 -12.72 17.49
N ARG A 169 10.81 -11.56 17.46
CA ARG A 169 10.76 -10.54 18.52
C ARG A 169 9.33 -10.02 18.75
N ASP A 170 8.57 -9.94 17.67
CA ASP A 170 7.21 -9.43 17.66
C ASP A 170 6.15 -10.57 17.63
N LEU A 171 6.54 -11.84 17.85
CA LEU A 171 5.65 -13.03 17.95
C LEU A 171 4.63 -13.17 16.81
N ASP A 172 5.07 -12.90 15.61
CA ASP A 172 4.32 -12.93 14.35
C ASP A 172 4.91 -13.93 13.33
N GLY A 173 5.96 -14.66 13.72
CA GLY A 173 6.67 -15.59 12.84
C GLY A 173 7.54 -14.92 11.78
N ARG A 174 7.85 -13.62 11.90
CA ARG A 174 8.58 -12.83 10.90
C ARG A 174 9.74 -12.06 11.52
N GLU A 175 10.65 -11.57 10.68
CA GLU A 175 11.67 -10.63 11.14
C GLU A 175 11.03 -9.40 11.81
N PRO A 176 11.63 -8.83 12.86
CA PRO A 176 12.97 -9.13 13.39
C PRO A 176 13.01 -10.30 14.38
N TRP A 177 14.08 -11.06 14.32
CA TRP A 177 14.30 -12.27 15.13
C TRP A 177 15.01 -11.97 16.45
N LEU A 178 14.85 -12.86 17.43
CA LEU A 178 15.63 -12.82 18.67
C LEU A 178 17.12 -13.11 18.38
N PRO A 179 18.05 -12.39 19.03
CA PRO A 179 19.47 -12.69 18.95
C PRO A 179 19.76 -14.04 19.62
N LEU A 180 20.50 -14.92 18.94
CA LEU A 180 20.79 -16.28 19.43
C LEU A 180 21.73 -16.29 20.65
N ASP A 181 22.61 -15.30 20.73
CA ASP A 181 23.58 -15.10 21.81
C ASP A 181 23.01 -14.35 23.01
N GLY A 182 21.82 -13.76 22.88
CA GLY A 182 21.15 -13.03 23.94
C GLY A 182 20.25 -13.92 24.79
N ASP A 183 20.14 -13.59 26.08
CA ASP A 183 19.15 -14.22 26.96
C ASP A 183 17.74 -13.78 26.56
N VAL A 184 16.88 -14.76 26.29
CA VAL A 184 15.44 -14.54 26.11
C VAL A 184 14.89 -13.96 27.40
N LYS A 185 14.21 -12.82 27.32
CA LYS A 185 13.67 -12.16 28.51
C LYS A 185 12.39 -12.87 28.97
N VAL A 186 12.15 -12.91 30.28
CA VAL A 186 10.92 -13.47 30.88
C VAL A 186 9.65 -12.87 30.24
N GLY A 187 9.66 -11.57 29.92
CA GLY A 187 8.54 -10.93 29.25
C GLY A 187 8.27 -11.45 27.83
N HIS A 188 9.29 -11.94 27.12
CA HIS A 188 9.09 -12.59 25.82
C HIS A 188 8.40 -13.94 25.98
N LEU A 189 8.87 -14.77 26.91
CA LEU A 189 8.25 -16.07 27.24
C LEU A 189 6.79 -15.92 27.67
N SER A 190 6.51 -14.92 28.51
CA SER A 190 5.15 -14.65 28.98
C SER A 190 4.23 -14.24 27.84
N ARG A 191 4.69 -13.36 26.93
CA ARG A 191 3.94 -13.02 25.72
C ARG A 191 3.75 -14.23 24.81
N ALA A 192 4.78 -15.03 24.61
CA ALA A 192 4.73 -16.22 23.78
C ALA A 192 3.69 -17.22 24.30
N ALA A 193 3.63 -17.43 25.62
CA ALA A 193 2.64 -18.26 26.28
C ALA A 193 1.22 -17.74 26.00
N VAL A 194 1.02 -16.42 26.06
CA VAL A 194 -0.27 -15.78 25.75
C VAL A 194 -0.68 -15.94 24.28
N VAL A 195 0.28 -15.85 23.36
CA VAL A 195 0.04 -15.94 21.92
C VAL A 195 -0.28 -17.37 21.49
N THR A 196 0.50 -18.32 21.98
CA THR A 196 0.43 -19.75 21.60
C THR A 196 -0.57 -20.54 22.44
N GLY A 197 -0.87 -20.09 23.67
CA GLY A 197 -1.65 -20.83 24.65
C GLY A 197 -0.83 -21.86 25.44
N GLU A 198 0.46 -22.00 25.16
CA GLU A 198 1.33 -23.00 25.79
C GLU A 198 1.92 -22.51 27.12
N PRO A 199 2.20 -23.40 28.09
CA PRO A 199 2.83 -23.02 29.36
C PRO A 199 4.25 -22.45 29.16
N PRO A 200 4.67 -21.43 29.94
CA PRO A 200 6.02 -20.85 29.82
C PRO A 200 7.16 -21.86 29.96
N ALA A 201 6.97 -22.92 30.77
CA ALA A 201 7.95 -23.99 30.95
C ALA A 201 8.22 -24.79 29.67
N GLU A 202 7.16 -25.11 28.92
CA GLU A 202 7.26 -25.84 27.66
C GLU A 202 7.89 -24.98 26.57
N LEU A 203 7.51 -23.70 26.51
CA LEU A 203 8.11 -22.75 25.59
C LEU A 203 9.59 -22.49 25.89
N ALA A 204 9.97 -22.44 27.17
CA ALA A 204 11.36 -22.30 27.57
C ALA A 204 12.18 -23.55 27.20
N HIS A 205 11.63 -24.74 27.42
CA HIS A 205 12.25 -25.98 26.96
C HIS A 205 12.43 -25.98 25.45
N ARG A 206 11.40 -25.57 24.70
CA ARG A 206 11.48 -25.50 23.24
C ARG A 206 12.52 -24.50 22.76
N LEU A 207 12.62 -23.32 23.38
CA LEU A 207 13.65 -22.33 23.05
C LEU A 207 15.07 -22.84 23.35
N LEU A 208 15.27 -23.63 24.41
CA LEU A 208 16.54 -24.30 24.68
C LEU A 208 16.90 -25.31 23.58
N GLU A 209 15.94 -26.10 23.10
CA GLU A 209 16.15 -27.00 21.95
C GLU A 209 16.50 -26.23 20.68
N LEU A 210 15.93 -25.04 20.50
CA LEU A 210 16.24 -24.11 19.43
C LEU A 210 17.56 -23.34 19.65
N GLY A 211 18.33 -23.66 20.70
CA GLY A 211 19.65 -23.09 20.96
C GLY A 211 19.65 -21.70 21.60
N TYR A 212 18.50 -21.20 22.05
CA TYR A 212 18.39 -19.94 22.78
C TYR A 212 18.66 -20.13 24.27
N ARG A 213 19.21 -19.08 24.91
CA ARG A 213 19.36 -19.06 26.37
C ARG A 213 18.08 -18.55 27.01
N VAL A 214 17.53 -19.32 27.94
CA VAL A 214 16.33 -18.94 28.70
C VAL A 214 16.71 -18.65 30.16
N PRO A 215 15.95 -17.79 30.86
CA PRO A 215 16.19 -17.51 32.28
C PRO A 215 15.98 -18.77 33.14
N ALA A 216 16.76 -18.92 34.20
CA ALA A 216 16.61 -20.04 35.14
C ALA A 216 15.29 -19.97 35.93
N GLU A 217 14.84 -18.74 36.24
CA GLU A 217 13.55 -18.47 36.86
C GLU A 217 12.51 -18.26 35.77
N LEU A 218 11.59 -19.22 35.65
CA LEU A 218 10.47 -19.14 34.73
C LEU A 218 9.24 -18.62 35.44
N PRO A 219 8.38 -17.84 34.77
CA PRO A 219 7.11 -17.43 35.34
C PRO A 219 6.25 -18.69 35.56
N THR A 220 5.89 -18.95 36.82
CA THR A 220 5.10 -20.12 37.23
C THR A 220 3.61 -19.95 36.98
N ASP A 221 3.19 -18.73 36.63
CA ASP A 221 1.79 -18.35 36.51
C ASP A 221 1.18 -18.81 35.18
N VAL A 222 -0.02 -19.38 35.28
CA VAL A 222 -0.88 -19.69 34.15
C VAL A 222 -1.29 -18.40 33.44
N VAL A 223 -1.18 -18.39 32.11
CA VAL A 223 -1.72 -17.35 31.23
C VAL A 223 -3.19 -17.11 31.56
N ARG A 224 -3.56 -15.88 31.88
CA ARG A 224 -4.95 -15.51 32.13
C ARG A 224 -5.61 -15.08 30.82
N PRO A 225 -6.91 -15.35 30.60
CA PRO A 225 -7.61 -14.92 29.38
C PRO A 225 -7.46 -13.43 29.06
N GLY A 226 -7.35 -12.57 30.09
CA GLY A 226 -7.16 -11.12 29.93
C GLY A 226 -5.75 -10.70 29.48
N ASP A 227 -4.72 -11.54 29.70
CA ASP A 227 -3.32 -11.17 29.42
C ASP A 227 -3.09 -10.84 27.94
N ARG A 228 -3.86 -11.47 27.05
CA ARG A 228 -3.81 -11.19 25.61
C ARG A 228 -4.21 -9.76 25.30
N THR A 229 -5.26 -9.26 25.95
CA THR A 229 -5.69 -7.86 25.86
C THR A 229 -4.65 -6.92 26.48
N LEU A 230 -4.11 -7.28 27.66
CA LEU A 230 -3.06 -6.50 28.34
C LEU A 230 -1.84 -6.27 27.42
N LEU A 231 -1.43 -7.31 26.68
CA LEU A 231 -0.20 -7.30 25.88
C LEU A 231 -0.38 -6.80 24.45
N SER A 232 -1.61 -6.74 23.90
CA SER A 232 -1.86 -6.13 22.58
C SER A 232 -1.66 -4.62 22.64
N ARG A 233 -0.84 -4.04 21.77
CA ARG A 233 -0.62 -2.58 21.72
C ARG A 233 -1.94 -1.82 21.58
N ASP A 234 -2.90 -2.37 20.85
CA ASP A 234 -4.16 -1.71 20.52
C ASP A 234 -5.32 -2.18 21.44
N LEU A 235 -5.02 -2.95 22.49
CA LEU A 235 -5.98 -3.48 23.50
C LEU A 235 -7.09 -4.36 22.91
N ASP A 236 -6.85 -5.00 21.78
CA ASP A 236 -7.82 -5.85 21.07
C ASP A 236 -7.49 -7.36 21.15
N GLY A 237 -6.43 -7.71 21.88
CA GLY A 237 -5.91 -9.07 21.98
C GLY A 237 -5.23 -9.57 20.70
N ARG A 238 -4.83 -8.70 19.77
CA ARG A 238 -4.15 -9.04 18.51
C ARG A 238 -2.78 -8.35 18.42
N PRO A 239 -1.88 -8.81 17.53
CA PRO A 239 -0.65 -8.09 17.26
C PRO A 239 -0.94 -6.71 16.65
N PRO A 240 -0.03 -5.74 16.84
CA PRO A 240 1.30 -5.91 17.42
C PRO A 240 1.29 -5.90 18.95
N TRP A 241 2.17 -6.68 19.56
CA TRP A 241 2.27 -6.79 21.01
C TRP A 241 3.19 -5.72 21.61
N LEU A 242 2.95 -5.34 22.86
CA LEU A 242 3.82 -4.47 23.64
C LEU A 242 5.20 -5.11 23.82
N ARG A 243 6.25 -4.34 23.56
CA ARG A 243 7.63 -4.82 23.76
C ARG A 243 8.00 -4.76 25.25
N PRO A 244 8.69 -5.78 25.81
CA PRO A 244 9.07 -5.81 27.22
C PRO A 244 9.94 -4.63 27.68
N THR A 245 10.64 -3.98 26.75
CA THR A 245 11.47 -2.80 27.02
C THR A 245 10.66 -1.52 27.17
N VAL A 246 9.38 -1.52 26.81
CA VAL A 246 8.51 -0.37 26.95
C VAL A 246 8.12 -0.27 28.41
N GLN A 247 8.47 0.84 29.03
CA GLN A 247 7.94 1.19 30.34
C GLN A 247 6.43 1.41 30.21
N VAL A 248 5.64 0.69 31.00
CA VAL A 248 4.19 0.84 31.05
C VAL A 248 3.86 2.09 31.86
N ASP A 249 3.32 3.09 31.18
CA ASP A 249 2.91 4.36 31.76
C ASP A 249 1.51 4.29 32.38
N VAL A 250 1.11 5.37 33.06
CA VAL A 250 -0.18 5.45 33.77
C VAL A 250 -1.36 5.38 32.79
N GLU A 251 -1.27 5.99 31.61
CA GLU A 251 -2.32 5.90 30.60
C GLU A 251 -2.56 4.46 30.20
N ARG A 252 -1.50 3.73 29.88
CA ARG A 252 -1.63 2.36 29.44
C ARG A 252 -2.28 1.50 30.52
N LEU A 253 -1.94 1.73 31.79
CA LEU A 253 -2.59 1.04 32.91
C LEU A 253 -4.09 1.34 32.98
N LEU A 254 -4.49 2.60 32.79
CA LEU A 254 -5.90 3.02 32.83
C LEU A 254 -6.70 2.49 31.63
N ALA A 255 -6.16 2.63 30.43
CA ALA A 255 -6.76 2.10 29.21
C ALA A 255 -6.96 0.58 29.31
N THR A 256 -5.94 -0.13 29.80
CA THR A 256 -6.01 -1.59 29.99
C THR A 256 -7.00 -1.96 31.10
N ALA A 257 -7.05 -1.19 32.18
CA ALA A 257 -8.01 -1.40 33.27
C ALA A 257 -9.45 -1.28 32.78
N VAL A 258 -9.77 -0.28 31.95
CA VAL A 258 -11.09 -0.16 31.32
C VAL A 258 -11.36 -1.33 30.38
N ALA A 259 -10.42 -1.67 29.50
CA ALA A 259 -10.61 -2.73 28.50
C ALA A 259 -10.76 -4.13 29.12
N THR A 260 -10.24 -4.35 30.34
CA THR A 260 -10.27 -5.65 31.04
C THR A 260 -11.23 -5.67 32.23
N ASP A 261 -12.02 -4.61 32.45
CA ASP A 261 -12.89 -4.44 33.62
C ASP A 261 -12.15 -4.71 34.94
N SER A 262 -10.96 -4.12 35.08
CA SER A 262 -10.05 -4.30 36.20
C SER A 262 -9.65 -2.97 36.83
N THR A 263 -8.97 -3.02 37.96
CA THR A 263 -8.41 -1.80 38.60
C THR A 263 -7.00 -1.52 38.06
N PRO A 264 -6.58 -0.26 37.92
CA PRO A 264 -5.21 0.09 37.50
C PRO A 264 -4.12 -0.59 38.32
N ARG A 265 -4.32 -0.72 39.64
CA ARG A 265 -3.38 -1.41 40.54
C ARG A 265 -3.22 -2.89 40.21
N ARG A 266 -4.31 -3.62 39.93
CA ARG A 266 -4.26 -5.02 39.51
C ARG A 266 -3.58 -5.18 38.16
N VAL A 267 -3.88 -4.29 37.21
CA VAL A 267 -3.23 -4.25 35.90
C VAL A 267 -1.71 -4.00 36.05
N ALA A 268 -1.31 -3.05 36.90
CA ALA A 268 0.09 -2.76 37.19
C ALA A 268 0.84 -3.95 37.79
N VAL A 269 0.23 -4.61 38.80
CA VAL A 269 0.79 -5.85 39.37
C VAL A 269 0.93 -6.90 38.27
N ARG A 270 -0.09 -7.09 37.42
CA ARG A 270 -0.05 -8.09 36.35
C ARG A 270 1.03 -7.79 35.31
N PHE A 271 1.22 -6.54 34.89
CA PHE A 271 2.34 -6.16 34.02
C PHE A 271 3.69 -6.47 34.67
N GLY A 272 3.83 -6.22 35.98
CA GLY A 272 5.03 -6.58 36.75
C GLY A 272 5.29 -8.08 36.77
N GLU A 273 4.25 -8.90 37.01
CA GLU A 273 4.32 -10.38 36.93
C GLU A 273 4.74 -10.86 35.53
N LEU A 274 4.28 -10.17 34.47
CA LEU A 274 4.64 -10.44 33.08
C LEU A 274 6.03 -9.86 32.70
N GLY A 275 6.78 -9.31 33.65
CA GLY A 275 8.15 -8.83 33.46
C GLY A 275 8.27 -7.44 32.83
N TYR A 276 7.19 -6.65 32.79
CA TYR A 276 7.22 -5.26 32.32
C TYR A 276 7.61 -4.30 33.45
N GLN A 277 8.36 -3.26 33.08
CA GLN A 277 8.63 -2.15 33.99
C GLN A 277 7.41 -1.26 34.05
N VAL A 278 6.78 -1.20 35.23
CA VAL A 278 5.62 -0.35 35.47
C VAL A 278 6.05 0.93 36.17
N THR A 279 5.56 2.06 35.68
CA THR A 279 5.82 3.37 36.28
C THR A 279 5.32 3.40 37.72
N LYS A 280 6.20 3.77 38.65
CA LYS A 280 5.82 4.00 40.05
C LYS A 280 5.09 5.34 40.14
N ALA A 281 3.77 5.30 39.96
CA ALA A 281 2.88 6.44 40.18
C ALA A 281 1.76 6.03 41.14
N GLU A 282 1.17 7.01 41.81
CA GLU A 282 -0.08 6.79 42.55
C GLU A 282 -1.19 6.56 41.53
N LEU A 283 -1.72 5.33 41.51
CA LEU A 283 -2.77 4.94 40.57
C LEU A 283 -4.14 5.16 41.23
N PRO A 284 -5.15 5.65 40.49
CA PRO A 284 -6.49 5.79 41.03
C PRO A 284 -7.08 4.40 41.34
N GLY A 285 -8.01 4.35 42.30
CA GLY A 285 -8.66 3.10 42.69
C GLY A 285 -9.49 2.45 41.57
N ILE A 286 -10.11 3.27 40.73
CA ILE A 286 -11.01 2.84 39.64
C ILE A 286 -10.61 3.61 38.36
N ALA A 287 -10.50 2.91 37.24
CA ALA A 287 -10.36 3.52 35.92
C ALA A 287 -11.74 3.85 35.33
N ARG A 288 -11.87 5.00 34.68
CA ARG A 288 -13.08 5.43 33.99
C ARG A 288 -12.82 5.51 32.48
N PRO A 289 -13.81 5.25 31.62
CA PRO A 289 -13.64 5.33 30.17
C PRO A 289 -13.09 6.68 29.68
N HIS A 290 -13.39 7.78 30.39
CA HIS A 290 -12.93 9.12 30.03
C HIS A 290 -11.50 9.44 30.46
N ASP A 291 -10.86 8.63 31.32
CA ASP A 291 -9.53 8.96 31.85
C ASP A 291 -8.48 9.05 30.73
N THR A 292 -8.56 8.18 29.72
CA THR A 292 -7.63 8.22 28.58
C THR A 292 -7.77 9.51 27.78
N LEU A 293 -9.00 10.01 27.60
CA LEU A 293 -9.23 11.31 26.96
C LEU A 293 -8.64 12.45 27.79
N LEU A 294 -8.82 12.42 29.11
CA LEU A 294 -8.27 13.44 30.02
C LEU A 294 -6.73 13.47 30.01
N LEU A 295 -6.07 12.32 29.80
CA LEU A 295 -4.61 12.25 29.75
C LEU A 295 -4.01 12.72 28.41
N SER A 296 -4.79 12.73 27.33
CA SER A 296 -4.36 13.27 26.04
C SER A 296 -4.38 14.80 26.06
N ARG A 297 -3.29 15.43 25.60
CA ARG A 297 -3.21 16.90 25.47
C ARG A 297 -4.29 17.46 24.54
N ASP A 298 -4.63 16.70 23.51
CA ASP A 298 -5.60 17.04 22.46
C ASP A 298 -6.97 16.34 22.67
N LEU A 299 -7.17 15.69 23.83
CA LEU A 299 -8.43 15.07 24.26
C LEU A 299 -8.98 14.00 23.30
N ASP A 300 -8.10 13.34 22.55
CA ASP A 300 -8.42 12.29 21.58
C ASP A 300 -8.07 10.88 22.08
N GLY A 301 -7.53 10.77 23.30
CA GLY A 301 -7.04 9.51 23.87
C GLY A 301 -5.71 9.02 23.27
N GLY A 302 -5.05 9.83 22.45
CA GLY A 302 -3.76 9.55 21.83
C GLY A 302 -2.62 10.46 22.31
N GLN A 303 -1.54 10.51 21.52
CA GLN A 303 -0.35 11.32 21.78
C GLN A 303 -0.45 12.72 21.14
N PRO A 304 0.16 13.77 21.73
CA PRO A 304 1.00 13.74 22.93
C PRO A 304 0.17 13.72 24.22
N GLN A 305 0.63 12.95 25.19
CA GLN A 305 0.06 12.93 26.54
C GLN A 305 0.51 14.11 27.39
N LEU A 306 -0.28 14.43 28.41
CA LEU A 306 0.11 15.31 29.50
C LEU A 306 1.23 14.64 30.32
N THR A 307 2.22 15.43 30.75
CA THR A 307 3.30 14.90 31.59
C THR A 307 2.82 14.80 33.04
N HIS A 308 3.05 13.67 33.71
CA HIS A 308 2.61 13.51 35.10
C HIS A 308 3.14 14.63 36.01
N GLY A 309 2.26 15.19 36.86
CA GLY A 309 2.59 16.33 37.72
C GLY A 309 2.63 17.70 37.02
N GLN A 310 2.41 17.76 35.69
CA GLN A 310 2.24 19.00 34.95
C GLN A 310 1.07 19.81 35.52
N ARG A 311 1.21 21.14 35.51
CA ARG A 311 0.11 22.05 35.80
C ARG A 311 -0.88 22.05 34.64
N ILE A 312 -2.16 21.80 34.92
CA ILE A 312 -3.21 21.75 33.90
C ILE A 312 -3.91 23.10 33.86
N SER A 313 -3.87 23.77 32.71
CA SER A 313 -4.47 25.10 32.57
C SER A 313 -5.99 25.07 32.64
N SER A 314 -6.61 26.16 33.10
CA SER A 314 -8.08 26.30 33.10
C SER A 314 -8.69 26.06 31.70
N GLY A 315 -8.01 26.45 30.63
CA GLY A 315 -8.44 26.18 29.25
C GLY A 315 -8.51 24.70 28.91
N HIS A 316 -7.53 23.89 29.35
CA HIS A 316 -7.59 22.43 29.15
C HIS A 316 -8.76 21.81 29.94
N LEU A 317 -9.00 22.26 31.17
CA LEU A 317 -10.13 21.79 31.99
C LEU A 317 -11.48 22.07 31.33
N LEU A 318 -11.68 23.27 30.76
CA LEU A 318 -12.91 23.60 30.03
C LEU A 318 -13.09 22.71 28.80
N ARG A 319 -12.05 22.52 27.98
CA ARG A 319 -12.15 21.64 26.81
C ARG A 319 -12.45 20.20 27.21
N ALA A 320 -11.78 19.70 28.24
CA ALA A 320 -12.04 18.37 28.78
C ALA A 320 -13.50 18.22 29.22
N ALA A 321 -14.02 19.19 29.99
CA ALA A 321 -15.41 19.24 30.41
C ALA A 321 -16.39 19.21 29.22
N VAL A 322 -16.10 19.96 28.15
CA VAL A 322 -16.89 19.98 26.91
C VAL A 322 -16.86 18.61 26.20
N VAL A 323 -15.69 18.00 26.07
CA VAL A 323 -15.52 16.70 25.37
C VAL A 323 -16.19 15.57 26.14
N THR A 324 -16.01 15.52 27.46
CA THR A 324 -16.54 14.45 28.32
C THR A 324 -17.96 14.72 28.82
N ALA A 325 -18.55 15.88 28.50
CA ALA A 325 -19.85 16.34 29.01
C ALA A 325 -19.94 16.29 30.55
N GLN A 326 -18.86 16.69 31.22
CA GLN A 326 -18.76 16.75 32.69
C GLN A 326 -18.62 18.21 33.14
N LYS A 327 -18.80 18.45 34.44
CA LYS A 327 -18.55 19.78 35.00
C LYS A 327 -17.04 20.06 35.10
N PRO A 328 -16.57 21.31 34.86
CA PRO A 328 -15.19 21.71 35.10
C PRO A 328 -14.63 21.29 36.47
N SER A 329 -15.42 21.41 37.55
CA SER A 329 -15.01 20.97 38.90
C SER A 329 -14.79 19.46 39.00
N GLU A 330 -15.67 18.65 38.39
CA GLU A 330 -15.55 17.19 38.34
C GLU A 330 -14.32 16.75 37.55
N VAL A 331 -14.06 17.40 36.41
CA VAL A 331 -12.85 17.16 35.61
C VAL A 331 -11.60 17.53 36.41
N ALA A 332 -11.58 18.69 37.06
CA ALA A 332 -10.45 19.13 37.88
C ALA A 332 -10.19 18.15 39.04
N GLN A 333 -11.23 17.74 39.75
CA GLN A 333 -11.12 16.72 40.80
C GLN A 333 -10.56 15.41 40.24
N ARG A 334 -11.06 14.96 39.08
CA ARG A 334 -10.56 13.75 38.45
C ARG A 334 -9.09 13.87 38.04
N MET A 335 -8.65 15.02 37.55
CA MET A 335 -7.24 15.29 37.26
C MET A 335 -6.35 15.19 38.52
N VAL A 336 -6.84 15.65 39.67
CA VAL A 336 -6.14 15.47 40.96
C VAL A 336 -6.04 13.99 41.33
N GLU A 337 -7.12 13.22 41.19
CA GLU A 337 -7.11 11.76 41.42
C GLU A 337 -6.15 11.01 40.47
N LEU A 338 -5.89 11.57 39.28
CA LEU A 338 -4.95 11.06 38.30
C LEU A 338 -3.49 11.57 38.52
N GLY A 339 -3.24 12.32 39.60
CA GLY A 339 -1.89 12.79 39.97
C GLY A 339 -1.45 14.11 39.31
N PHE A 340 -2.37 14.86 38.70
CA PHE A 340 -2.10 16.15 38.09
C PHE A 340 -2.44 17.31 39.02
N ARG A 341 -1.92 18.51 38.68
CA ARG A 341 -2.14 19.74 39.44
C ARG A 341 -2.93 20.73 38.59
N PRO A 342 -4.28 20.66 38.59
CA PRO A 342 -5.07 21.67 37.89
C PRO A 342 -4.85 23.05 38.49
N GLU A 343 -4.90 24.07 37.63
CA GLU A 343 -5.17 25.45 38.06
C GLU A 343 -6.57 25.54 38.70
N GLU A 344 -6.94 26.71 39.21
CA GLU A 344 -8.27 26.93 39.76
C GLU A 344 -9.34 26.53 38.72
N ALA A 345 -10.22 25.61 39.13
CA ALA A 345 -11.26 25.10 38.27
C ALA A 345 -12.20 26.26 37.91
N PRO A 346 -12.48 26.48 36.62
CA PRO A 346 -13.50 27.42 36.20
C PRO A 346 -14.85 27.09 36.85
N ALA A 347 -15.72 28.09 36.97
CA ALA A 347 -17.09 27.87 37.42
C ALA A 347 -17.79 26.81 36.55
N ASP A 348 -18.70 26.02 37.14
CA ASP A 348 -19.30 24.89 36.43
C ASP A 348 -20.19 25.32 35.24
N ASP A 349 -20.70 26.55 35.28
CA ASP A 349 -21.46 27.21 34.21
C ASP A 349 -20.56 27.90 33.16
N ALA A 350 -19.23 27.83 33.32
CA ALA A 350 -18.29 28.40 32.37
C ALA A 350 -18.33 27.66 31.02
N VAL A 351 -18.79 26.41 30.96
CA VAL A 351 -19.04 25.67 29.71
C VAL A 351 -20.35 26.16 29.10
N ARG A 352 -20.29 26.59 27.84
CA ARG A 352 -21.43 27.17 27.13
C ARG A 352 -21.99 26.18 26.10
N PRO A 353 -23.31 26.20 25.83
CA PRO A 353 -23.86 25.57 24.63
C PRO A 353 -23.12 26.11 23.39
N GLY A 354 -22.67 25.23 22.51
CA GLY A 354 -21.89 25.60 21.33
C GLY A 354 -20.38 25.39 21.44
N ASP A 355 -19.80 25.28 22.65
CA ASP A 355 -18.35 25.10 22.79
C ASP A 355 -17.85 23.81 22.13
N ARG A 356 -18.69 22.77 22.13
CA ARG A 356 -18.33 21.48 21.54
C ARG A 356 -18.15 21.60 20.04
N GLU A 357 -19.03 22.34 19.38
CA GLU A 357 -18.97 22.71 17.98
C GLU A 357 -17.73 23.57 17.72
N LEU A 358 -17.40 24.52 18.58
CA LEU A 358 -16.21 25.37 18.43
C LEU A 358 -14.90 24.57 18.43
N ILE A 359 -14.76 23.55 19.28
CA ILE A 359 -13.52 22.77 19.42
C ILE A 359 -13.44 21.55 18.51
N SER A 360 -14.51 21.17 17.82
CA SER A 360 -14.48 20.10 16.81
C SER A 360 -13.87 20.59 15.50
N ALA A 361 -13.01 19.78 14.86
CA ALA A 361 -12.36 20.15 13.60
C ALA A 361 -13.35 20.28 12.42
N GLY A 362 -14.48 19.57 12.49
CA GLY A 362 -15.59 19.67 11.55
C GLY A 362 -16.64 20.72 11.91
N HIS A 363 -16.51 21.35 13.09
CA HIS A 363 -17.50 22.25 13.68
C HIS A 363 -18.92 21.65 13.83
N ASP A 364 -18.99 20.33 14.03
CA ASP A 364 -20.21 19.52 14.17
C ASP A 364 -20.40 18.94 15.58
N GLY A 365 -19.49 19.27 16.51
CA GLY A 365 -19.48 18.76 17.88
C GLY A 365 -18.93 17.33 18.02
N ASN A 366 -18.36 16.75 16.96
CA ASN A 366 -17.79 15.41 16.98
C ASN A 366 -16.26 15.42 16.81
N PRO A 367 -15.55 14.38 17.27
CA PRO A 367 -14.13 14.25 17.00
C PRO A 367 -13.85 14.11 15.48
N PRO A 368 -12.66 14.51 15.01
CA PRO A 368 -11.48 14.90 15.80
C PRO A 368 -11.57 16.34 16.34
N TRP A 369 -10.97 16.57 17.51
CA TRP A 369 -10.90 17.89 18.14
C TRP A 369 -9.76 18.73 17.56
N LEU A 370 -9.89 20.06 17.63
CA LEU A 370 -8.84 21.00 17.28
C LEU A 370 -7.65 20.80 18.22
N ARG A 371 -6.45 20.69 17.64
CA ARG A 371 -5.20 20.51 18.38
C ARG A 371 -4.75 21.79 19.06
N THR A 372 -4.11 21.62 20.20
CA THR A 372 -3.62 22.75 21.02
C THR A 372 -2.12 22.97 20.82
N GLY A 373 -1.66 24.20 21.07
CA GLY A 373 -0.26 24.60 20.87
C GLY A 373 0.14 24.82 19.40
N GLN A 374 -0.83 24.81 18.49
CA GLN A 374 -0.67 25.35 17.14
C GLN A 374 -1.59 26.56 16.99
N PRO A 375 -1.09 27.69 16.46
CA PRO A 375 -1.93 28.83 16.13
C PRO A 375 -3.05 28.42 15.17
N LEU A 376 -4.30 28.59 15.62
CA LEU A 376 -5.47 28.44 14.76
C LEU A 376 -5.38 29.47 13.64
N GLN A 377 -5.66 29.03 12.42
CA GLN A 377 -5.70 29.93 11.27
C GLN A 377 -7.06 30.64 11.24
N LEU A 378 -7.10 31.85 10.66
CA LEU A 378 -8.32 32.66 10.57
C LEU A 378 -9.49 31.88 9.95
N GLY A 379 -9.23 31.03 8.96
CA GLY A 379 -10.27 30.20 8.33
C GLY A 379 -11.06 29.34 9.32
N ALA A 380 -10.41 28.73 10.31
CA ALA A 380 -11.08 27.92 11.32
C ALA A 380 -12.02 28.75 12.21
N VAL A 381 -11.58 29.95 12.60
CA VAL A 381 -12.40 30.90 13.38
C VAL A 381 -13.65 31.32 12.60
N LEU A 382 -13.51 31.58 11.28
CA LEU A 382 -14.64 31.98 10.44
C LEU A 382 -15.63 30.84 10.18
N VAL A 383 -15.17 29.60 10.01
CA VAL A 383 -16.09 28.45 9.90
C VAL A 383 -16.84 28.23 11.19
N ALA A 384 -16.16 28.28 12.34
CA ALA A 384 -16.80 28.19 13.65
C ALA A 384 -17.87 29.29 13.83
N ALA A 385 -17.54 30.54 13.48
CA ALA A 385 -18.48 31.68 13.52
C ALA A 385 -19.74 31.46 12.68
N LEU A 386 -19.61 30.88 11.48
CA LEU A 386 -20.75 30.53 10.64
C LEU A 386 -21.56 29.37 11.24
N ALA A 387 -20.90 28.34 11.75
CA ALA A 387 -21.55 27.16 12.31
C ALA A 387 -22.37 27.49 13.56
N THR A 388 -21.88 28.40 14.42
CA THR A 388 -22.55 28.82 15.65
C THR A 388 -23.35 30.11 15.52
N ASN A 389 -23.43 30.69 14.31
CA ASN A 389 -24.06 32.00 14.05
C ASN A 389 -23.61 33.09 15.06
N THR A 390 -22.32 33.15 15.34
CA THR A 390 -21.70 34.02 16.35
C THR A 390 -20.71 34.97 15.67
N ALA A 391 -20.51 36.17 16.21
CA ALA A 391 -19.54 37.10 15.62
C ALA A 391 -18.11 36.53 15.68
N PRO A 392 -17.28 36.67 14.62
CA PRO A 392 -15.94 36.09 14.58
C PRO A 392 -15.03 36.46 15.75
N ARG A 393 -15.12 37.71 16.25
CA ARG A 393 -14.36 38.14 17.44
C ARG A 393 -14.78 37.39 18.70
N GLN A 394 -16.09 37.21 18.91
CA GLN A 394 -16.61 36.46 20.06
C GLN A 394 -16.19 34.99 20.01
N VAL A 395 -16.14 34.39 18.81
CA VAL A 395 -15.60 33.03 18.63
C VAL A 395 -14.11 32.97 18.93
N ALA A 396 -13.33 33.94 18.45
CA ALA A 396 -11.91 34.02 18.75
C ALA A 396 -11.64 34.17 20.26
N ASP A 397 -12.32 35.11 20.92
CA ASP A 397 -12.24 35.32 22.37
C ASP A 397 -12.62 34.05 23.13
N ARG A 398 -13.65 33.33 22.66
CA ARG A 398 -14.08 32.09 23.29
C ARG A 398 -13.08 30.96 23.11
N LEU A 399 -12.51 30.80 21.91
CA LEU A 399 -11.45 29.83 21.65
C LEU A 399 -10.19 30.15 22.47
N GLU A 400 -9.85 31.42 22.67
CA GLU A 400 -8.75 31.85 23.55
C GLU A 400 -9.01 31.46 25.01
N GLN A 401 -10.23 31.67 25.52
CA GLN A 401 -10.62 31.18 26.86
C GLN A 401 -10.54 29.65 26.99
N LEU A 402 -10.86 28.93 25.91
CA LEU A 402 -10.70 27.47 25.82
C LEU A 402 -9.22 27.07 25.63
N GLY A 403 -8.28 28.01 25.67
CA GLY A 403 -6.83 27.77 25.63
C GLY A 403 -6.26 27.50 24.24
N TYR A 404 -6.92 27.98 23.18
CA TYR A 404 -6.37 27.99 21.82
C TYR A 404 -5.64 29.30 21.52
N GLU A 405 -4.57 29.22 20.74
CA GLU A 405 -3.92 30.40 20.18
C GLU A 405 -4.67 30.83 18.92
N VAL A 406 -5.31 31.99 18.95
CA VAL A 406 -6.10 32.54 17.83
C VAL A 406 -5.40 33.73 17.15
N PRO A 407 -5.68 34.02 15.86
CA PRO A 407 -5.14 35.20 15.20
C PRO A 407 -5.62 36.48 15.89
N LYS A 408 -4.72 37.40 16.22
CA LYS A 408 -5.07 38.67 16.90
C LYS A 408 -5.49 39.79 15.94
N THR A 409 -5.19 39.64 14.67
CA THR A 409 -5.43 40.63 13.62
C THR A 409 -6.13 39.99 12.43
N GLY A 410 -6.81 40.80 11.61
CA GLY A 410 -7.51 40.30 10.42
C GLY A 410 -8.86 39.62 10.69
N ILE A 411 -9.30 39.54 11.95
CA ILE A 411 -10.64 39.06 12.29
C ILE A 411 -11.69 40.12 11.88
N PRO A 412 -12.56 39.82 10.90
CA PRO A 412 -13.60 40.76 10.48
C PRO A 412 -14.71 40.86 11.53
N GLU A 413 -15.45 41.97 11.54
CA GLU A 413 -16.63 42.14 12.41
C GLU A 413 -17.78 41.20 12.01
N GLN A 414 -17.91 40.92 10.71
CA GLN A 414 -18.92 40.04 10.14
C GLN A 414 -18.27 39.04 9.18
N VAL A 415 -18.67 37.77 9.30
CA VAL A 415 -18.25 36.71 8.38
C VAL A 415 -19.24 36.61 7.22
N ARG A 416 -18.71 36.51 6.01
CA ARG A 416 -19.49 36.17 4.81
C ARG A 416 -19.35 34.67 4.57
N THR A 417 -20.39 34.05 4.02
CA THR A 417 -20.39 32.62 3.67
C THR A 417 -19.26 32.23 2.71
N VAL A 418 -18.76 33.19 1.92
CA VAL A 418 -17.63 32.99 1.00
C VAL A 418 -16.25 33.06 1.67
N ASP A 419 -16.12 33.65 2.86
CA ASP A 419 -14.80 33.91 3.46
C ASP A 419 -14.00 32.63 3.73
N PRO A 420 -14.57 31.56 4.32
CA PRO A 420 -13.83 30.30 4.48
C PRO A 420 -13.39 29.70 3.15
N VAL A 421 -14.21 29.86 2.10
CA VAL A 421 -13.89 29.36 0.76
C VAL A 421 -12.67 30.09 0.20
N LEU A 422 -12.58 31.41 0.37
CA LEU A 422 -11.42 32.20 -0.06
C LEU A 422 -10.14 31.80 0.68
N LEU A 423 -10.27 31.47 1.97
CA LEU A 423 -9.17 31.11 2.87
C LEU A 423 -8.73 29.64 2.75
N SER A 424 -9.57 28.74 2.24
CA SER A 424 -9.17 27.35 1.98
C SER A 424 -8.24 27.30 0.77
N ARG A 425 -7.10 26.61 0.89
CA ARG A 425 -6.17 26.39 -0.24
C ARG A 425 -6.82 25.64 -1.39
N ASP A 426 -7.77 24.77 -1.06
CA ASP A 426 -8.50 23.91 -2.00
C ASP A 426 -9.87 24.50 -2.39
N LEU A 427 -10.23 25.68 -1.86
CA LEU A 427 -11.50 26.39 -2.12
C LEU A 427 -12.75 25.59 -1.76
N ASP A 428 -12.66 24.75 -0.74
CA ASP A 428 -13.75 23.92 -0.23
C ASP A 428 -14.30 24.41 1.13
N GLY A 429 -13.76 25.52 1.63
CA GLY A 429 -14.09 26.05 2.96
C GLY A 429 -13.57 25.21 4.12
N ARG A 430 -12.54 24.36 3.89
CA ARG A 430 -11.94 23.48 4.90
C ARG A 430 -10.40 23.61 4.90
N VAL A 431 -9.78 23.00 5.91
CA VAL A 431 -8.31 22.84 5.96
C VAL A 431 -7.79 22.10 4.71
N PRO A 432 -6.59 22.43 4.20
CA PRO A 432 -5.64 23.40 4.76
C PRO A 432 -5.94 24.85 4.35
N TRP A 433 -5.76 25.76 5.31
CA TRP A 433 -5.94 27.20 5.09
C TRP A 433 -4.73 27.84 4.41
N LEU A 434 -4.95 28.97 3.74
CA LEU A 434 -3.89 29.88 3.30
C LEU A 434 -3.09 30.36 4.52
N ARG A 435 -1.77 30.48 4.36
CA ARG A 435 -0.89 30.99 5.41
C ARG A 435 -0.79 32.50 5.32
N ASP A 436 -0.81 33.18 6.45
CA ASP A 436 -0.76 34.65 6.55
C ASP A 436 0.59 35.23 6.07
N ASP A 437 1.67 34.45 6.17
CA ASP A 437 3.02 34.84 5.78
C ASP A 437 3.24 34.87 4.26
N MET A 438 2.45 34.12 3.49
CA MET A 438 2.60 33.98 2.04
C MET A 438 1.68 34.91 1.26
N ALA A 439 2.21 35.51 0.20
CA ALA A 439 1.39 36.26 -0.74
C ALA A 439 0.51 35.29 -1.55
N VAL A 440 -0.80 35.57 -1.61
CA VAL A 440 -1.78 34.79 -2.35
C VAL A 440 -1.51 34.93 -3.85
N PRO A 441 -1.25 33.82 -4.56
CA PRO A 441 -0.93 33.88 -5.98
C PRO A 441 -2.17 34.21 -6.82
N GLY A 442 -1.99 34.92 -7.94
CA GLY A 442 -3.11 35.33 -8.82
C GLY A 442 -4.02 34.18 -9.28
N ARG A 443 -3.45 32.99 -9.53
CA ARG A 443 -4.21 31.78 -9.85
C ARG A 443 -5.22 31.37 -8.78
N HIS A 444 -4.90 31.59 -7.49
CA HIS A 444 -5.82 31.31 -6.39
C HIS A 444 -6.99 32.28 -6.42
N LEU A 445 -6.72 33.57 -6.65
CA LEU A 445 -7.73 34.61 -6.76
C LEU A 445 -8.71 34.33 -7.91
N LEU A 446 -8.18 33.93 -9.06
CA LEU A 446 -9.00 33.57 -10.22
C LEU A 446 -9.87 32.34 -9.93
N ARG A 447 -9.30 31.26 -9.36
CA ARG A 447 -10.06 30.07 -8.96
C ARG A 447 -11.12 30.41 -7.89
N ALA A 448 -10.78 31.25 -6.93
CA ALA A 448 -11.68 31.68 -5.88
C ALA A 448 -12.88 32.47 -6.44
N ALA A 449 -12.63 33.37 -7.38
CA ALA A 449 -13.68 34.09 -8.11
C ALA A 449 -14.62 33.13 -8.86
N ILE A 450 -14.06 32.10 -9.52
CA ILE A 450 -14.83 31.06 -10.20
C ILE A 450 -15.73 30.27 -9.23
N VAL A 451 -15.19 29.86 -8.08
CA VAL A 451 -15.91 29.04 -7.10
C VAL A 451 -16.98 29.84 -6.35
N ALA A 452 -16.72 31.11 -6.06
CA ALA A 452 -17.59 31.99 -5.28
C ALA A 452 -18.82 32.52 -6.04
N GLU A 453 -18.96 32.25 -7.35
CA GLU A 453 -20.03 32.66 -8.29
C GLU A 453 -20.28 34.16 -8.47
N ARG A 454 -20.18 34.97 -7.40
CA ARG A 454 -20.56 36.38 -7.36
C ARG A 454 -19.39 37.31 -7.05
N LEU A 455 -18.16 36.81 -7.14
CA LEU A 455 -16.96 37.60 -6.93
C LEU A 455 -16.15 37.69 -8.21
N THR A 456 -15.74 38.90 -8.56
CA THR A 456 -14.66 39.15 -9.49
C THR A 456 -13.30 38.84 -8.84
N VAL A 457 -12.25 38.67 -9.64
CA VAL A 457 -10.88 38.46 -9.14
C VAL A 457 -10.44 39.61 -8.24
N ARG A 458 -10.81 40.85 -8.61
CA ARG A 458 -10.54 42.06 -7.83
C ARG A 458 -11.27 42.06 -6.48
N GLU A 459 -12.54 41.66 -6.44
CA GLU A 459 -13.30 41.58 -5.18
C GLU A 459 -12.77 40.46 -4.27
N ALA A 460 -12.42 39.29 -4.83
CA ALA A 460 -11.77 38.23 -4.07
C ALA A 460 -10.43 38.70 -3.47
N ALA A 461 -9.62 39.41 -4.26
CA ALA A 461 -8.36 40.01 -3.83
C ALA A 461 -8.54 41.07 -2.75
N GLN A 462 -9.55 41.94 -2.90
CA GLN A 462 -9.90 42.93 -1.89
C GLN A 462 -10.35 42.26 -0.59
N ARG A 463 -11.24 41.26 -0.68
CA ARG A 463 -11.73 40.56 0.50
C ARG A 463 -10.63 39.83 1.24
N LEU A 464 -9.71 39.17 0.54
CA LEU A 464 -8.54 38.53 1.18
C LEU A 464 -7.62 39.54 1.86
N ARG A 465 -7.48 40.77 1.33
CA ARG A 465 -6.75 41.86 2.00
C ARG A 465 -7.45 42.36 3.26
N GLU A 466 -8.77 42.47 3.24
CA GLU A 466 -9.58 42.78 4.44
C GLU A 466 -9.41 41.70 5.53
N LEU A 467 -9.25 40.44 5.12
CA LEU A 467 -8.97 39.30 5.99
C LEU A 467 -7.48 39.18 6.39
N GLY A 468 -6.63 40.16 6.04
CA GLY A 468 -5.24 40.23 6.46
C GLY A 468 -4.21 39.53 5.55
N HIS A 469 -4.63 38.96 4.41
CA HIS A 469 -3.70 38.32 3.46
C HIS A 469 -3.13 39.32 2.45
N ARG A 470 -1.87 39.11 2.08
CA ARG A 470 -1.20 39.86 0.99
C ARG A 470 -1.48 39.18 -0.34
N THR A 471 -1.69 39.93 -1.41
CA THR A 471 -1.77 39.40 -2.79
C THR A 471 -0.42 39.54 -3.47
N ALA A 472 -0.01 38.55 -4.27
CA ALA A 472 1.28 38.60 -4.98
C ALA A 472 1.37 39.80 -5.93
N ALA A 473 2.52 40.48 -5.94
CA ALA A 473 2.80 41.54 -6.91
C ALA A 473 2.75 40.97 -8.33
N GLY A 474 1.97 41.59 -9.22
CA GLY A 474 1.77 41.14 -10.60
C GLY A 474 0.64 40.14 -10.82
N ALA A 475 -0.20 39.84 -9.81
CA ALA A 475 -1.46 39.15 -10.06
C ALA A 475 -2.36 40.00 -10.97
N SER A 476 -2.72 39.49 -12.15
CA SER A 476 -3.70 40.14 -13.03
C SER A 476 -5.07 40.12 -12.35
N LEU A 477 -5.50 41.27 -11.81
CA LEU A 477 -6.80 41.43 -11.16
C LEU A 477 -7.94 41.67 -12.16
N ASP A 478 -7.59 41.93 -13.41
CA ASP A 478 -8.51 42.25 -14.50
C ASP A 478 -8.79 41.04 -15.40
N GLU A 479 -8.18 39.90 -15.10
CA GLU A 479 -8.45 38.65 -15.81
C GLU A 479 -9.91 38.23 -15.59
N PRO A 480 -10.75 38.18 -16.66
CA PRO A 480 -12.15 37.84 -16.51
C PRO A 480 -12.33 36.35 -16.22
N VAL A 481 -13.30 36.03 -15.36
CA VAL A 481 -13.83 34.67 -15.22
C VAL A 481 -14.65 34.36 -16.47
N ARG A 482 -14.30 33.27 -17.17
CA ARG A 482 -15.00 32.88 -18.39
C ARG A 482 -16.20 32.00 -18.05
N PRO A 483 -17.31 32.12 -18.81
CA PRO A 483 -18.34 31.08 -18.80
C PRO A 483 -17.68 29.74 -19.14
N GLY A 484 -17.81 28.74 -18.27
CA GLY A 484 -17.16 27.43 -18.45
C GLY A 484 -16.00 27.14 -17.50
N ASP A 485 -15.33 28.15 -16.94
CA ASP A 485 -14.17 27.94 -16.05
C ASP A 485 -14.51 27.06 -14.84
N ARG A 486 -15.75 27.15 -14.34
CA ARG A 486 -16.21 26.37 -13.20
C ARG A 486 -16.37 24.90 -13.54
N GLN A 487 -16.92 24.61 -14.72
CA GLN A 487 -16.99 23.26 -15.27
C GLN A 487 -15.58 22.72 -15.53
N LEU A 488 -14.63 23.56 -15.96
CA LEU A 488 -13.22 23.18 -16.15
C LEU A 488 -12.48 22.87 -14.85
N ILE A 489 -12.96 23.23 -13.67
CA ILE A 489 -12.27 22.89 -12.40
C ILE A 489 -13.08 21.96 -11.51
N SER A 490 -14.30 21.63 -11.89
CA SER A 490 -15.15 20.68 -11.17
C SER A 490 -14.80 19.25 -11.58
N ASP A 491 -14.61 18.37 -10.60
CA ASP A 491 -14.27 16.96 -10.82
C ASP A 491 -15.31 16.22 -11.70
N SER A 492 -16.59 16.60 -11.59
CA SER A 492 -17.72 16.10 -12.38
C SER A 492 -18.04 16.92 -13.63
N HIS A 493 -17.36 18.04 -13.85
CA HIS A 493 -17.64 19.02 -14.90
C HIS A 493 -19.05 19.63 -14.85
N ASP A 494 -19.76 19.52 -13.72
CA ASP A 494 -21.09 20.09 -13.50
C ASP A 494 -21.03 21.49 -12.88
N GLY A 495 -19.81 22.00 -12.67
CA GLY A 495 -19.56 23.27 -12.01
C GLY A 495 -19.78 23.20 -10.50
N LYS A 496 -19.88 22.01 -9.90
CA LYS A 496 -20.04 21.83 -8.44
C LYS A 496 -18.81 21.17 -7.85
N PRO A 497 -18.57 21.31 -6.52
CA PRO A 497 -17.49 20.60 -5.85
C PRO A 497 -17.70 19.07 -5.91
N PRO A 498 -16.63 18.26 -5.78
CA PRO A 498 -15.27 18.68 -5.44
C PRO A 498 -14.52 19.33 -6.62
N TRP A 499 -13.60 20.24 -6.29
CA TRP A 499 -12.76 20.90 -7.28
C TRP A 499 -11.48 20.09 -7.54
N LEU A 500 -10.88 20.25 -8.72
CA LEU A 500 -9.55 19.75 -9.00
C LEU A 500 -8.54 20.32 -7.99
N LYS A 501 -7.69 19.44 -7.47
CA LYS A 501 -6.62 19.82 -6.53
C LYS A 501 -5.48 20.50 -7.31
N PRO A 502 -5.09 21.73 -6.93
CA PRO A 502 -3.95 22.40 -7.54
C PRO A 502 -2.67 21.56 -7.48
N GLY A 503 -1.86 21.66 -8.53
CA GLY A 503 -0.58 20.93 -8.63
C GLY A 503 -0.71 19.42 -8.85
N SER A 504 -1.92 18.86 -8.87
CA SER A 504 -2.13 17.48 -9.32
C SER A 504 -2.15 17.45 -10.85
N PRO A 505 -1.42 16.54 -11.52
CA PRO A 505 -1.48 16.39 -12.97
C PRO A 505 -2.89 16.04 -13.43
N VAL A 506 -3.42 16.82 -14.36
CA VAL A 506 -4.73 16.59 -14.98
C VAL A 506 -4.59 15.46 -15.99
N GLN A 507 -5.38 14.39 -15.79
CA GLN A 507 -5.38 13.26 -16.72
C GLN A 507 -5.95 13.69 -18.08
N LEU A 508 -5.37 13.20 -19.18
CA LEU A 508 -5.82 13.50 -20.53
C LEU A 508 -7.31 13.21 -20.74
N GLY A 509 -7.80 12.04 -20.31
CA GLY A 509 -9.24 11.71 -20.41
C GLY A 509 -10.14 12.68 -19.64
N TRP A 510 -9.68 13.19 -18.49
CA TRP A 510 -10.39 14.23 -17.74
C TRP A 510 -10.45 15.53 -18.56
N LEU A 511 -9.33 15.96 -19.15
CA LEU A 511 -9.25 17.18 -19.97
C LEU A 511 -10.18 17.10 -21.18
N LEU A 512 -10.23 15.94 -21.86
CA LEU A 512 -11.14 15.72 -22.99
C LEU A 512 -12.62 15.79 -22.55
N ALA A 513 -12.94 15.23 -21.39
CA ALA A 513 -14.30 15.30 -20.81
C ALA A 513 -14.69 16.74 -20.44
N ALA A 514 -13.78 17.49 -19.84
CA ALA A 514 -13.98 18.90 -19.51
C ALA A 514 -14.22 19.74 -20.75
N ALA A 515 -13.37 19.59 -21.77
CA ALA A 515 -13.50 20.25 -23.06
C ALA A 515 -14.86 19.95 -23.73
N SER A 516 -15.28 18.68 -23.71
CA SER A 516 -16.59 18.26 -24.22
C SER A 516 -17.76 18.88 -23.43
N ALA A 517 -17.66 18.93 -22.10
CA ALA A 517 -18.70 19.48 -21.23
C ALA A 517 -18.87 21.01 -21.39
N THR A 518 -17.78 21.73 -21.64
CA THR A 518 -17.80 23.19 -21.86
C THR A 518 -18.03 23.59 -23.31
N GLY A 519 -17.96 22.64 -24.25
CA GLY A 519 -18.01 22.93 -25.68
C GLY A 519 -16.77 23.66 -26.21
N THR A 520 -15.66 23.65 -25.45
CA THR A 520 -14.37 24.26 -25.85
C THR A 520 -13.44 23.22 -26.45
N GLY A 521 -12.48 23.63 -27.29
CA GLY A 521 -11.45 22.71 -27.80
C GLY A 521 -10.49 22.25 -26.69
N PRO A 522 -9.95 21.02 -26.71
CA PRO A 522 -9.02 20.51 -25.68
C PRO A 522 -7.79 21.39 -25.46
N ARG A 523 -7.23 21.97 -26.53
CA ARG A 523 -6.08 22.91 -26.43
C ARG A 523 -6.45 24.18 -25.66
N GLU A 524 -7.65 24.71 -25.89
CA GLU A 524 -8.13 25.89 -25.19
C GLU A 524 -8.42 25.58 -23.72
N ALA A 525 -9.09 24.45 -23.45
CA ALA A 525 -9.32 23.96 -22.09
C ALA A 525 -8.00 23.76 -21.33
N ALA A 526 -6.99 23.15 -21.97
CA ALA A 526 -5.67 22.96 -21.39
C ALA A 526 -4.97 24.29 -21.10
N ALA A 527 -4.94 25.21 -22.07
CA ALA A 527 -4.36 26.53 -21.88
C ALA A 527 -5.04 27.29 -20.73
N ARG A 528 -6.37 27.19 -20.63
CA ARG A 528 -7.13 27.82 -19.54
C ARG A 528 -6.82 27.18 -18.19
N LEU A 529 -6.75 25.86 -18.10
CA LEU A 529 -6.37 25.15 -16.88
C LEU A 529 -4.93 25.46 -16.44
N LYS A 530 -4.01 25.61 -17.39
CA LYS A 530 -2.64 26.05 -17.12
C LYS A 530 -2.61 27.46 -16.53
N GLN A 531 -3.41 28.39 -17.06
CA GLN A 531 -3.57 29.74 -16.48
C GLN A 531 -4.15 29.69 -15.05
N LEU A 532 -5.06 28.74 -14.79
CA LEU A 532 -5.61 28.47 -13.46
C LEU A 532 -4.61 27.73 -12.53
N GLY A 533 -3.42 27.37 -13.04
CA GLY A 533 -2.33 26.79 -12.27
C GLY A 533 -2.39 25.27 -12.10
N TYR A 534 -3.09 24.57 -13.00
CA TYR A 534 -3.07 23.12 -13.08
C TYR A 534 -1.96 22.65 -14.04
N ASP A 535 -1.40 21.48 -13.72
CA ASP A 535 -0.45 20.80 -14.60
C ASP A 535 -1.23 19.96 -15.62
N VAL A 536 -1.09 20.27 -16.90
CA VAL A 536 -1.89 19.70 -17.99
C VAL A 536 -1.00 19.19 -19.11
N PRO A 537 -1.41 18.13 -19.83
CA PRO A 537 -0.71 17.72 -21.04
C PRO A 537 -0.87 18.79 -22.15
N GLU A 538 0.24 19.24 -22.72
CA GLU A 538 0.24 20.32 -23.75
C GLU A 538 0.42 19.81 -25.18
N SER A 539 1.10 18.67 -25.35
CA SER A 539 1.40 18.10 -26.67
C SER A 539 0.38 17.04 -27.08
N GLY A 540 0.09 16.96 -28.38
CA GLY A 540 -0.74 15.88 -28.94
C GLY A 540 -2.23 16.01 -28.66
N LEU A 541 -2.71 17.20 -28.25
CA LEU A 541 -4.13 17.43 -28.04
C LEU A 541 -4.88 17.60 -29.38
N PRO A 542 -6.00 16.88 -29.58
CA PRO A 542 -6.81 16.99 -30.78
C PRO A 542 -7.54 18.35 -30.81
N GLU A 543 -7.96 18.77 -32.00
CA GLU A 543 -8.72 20.01 -32.17
C GLU A 543 -10.17 19.89 -31.65
N ARG A 544 -10.77 18.72 -31.81
CA ARG A 544 -12.16 18.42 -31.43
C ARG A 544 -12.26 17.06 -30.75
N VAL A 545 -13.17 16.99 -29.79
CA VAL A 545 -13.52 15.78 -29.03
C VAL A 545 -15.02 15.58 -29.12
N ASP A 546 -15.43 14.36 -29.42
CA ASP A 546 -16.83 13.97 -29.37
C ASP A 546 -17.13 13.06 -28.16
N ARG A 547 -18.40 12.72 -27.96
CA ARG A 547 -18.81 11.84 -26.83
C ARG A 547 -18.24 10.43 -26.95
N SER A 548 -17.96 9.95 -28.16
CA SER A 548 -17.39 8.62 -28.38
C SER A 548 -15.92 8.57 -27.93
N ASP A 549 -15.17 9.66 -28.11
CA ASP A 549 -13.80 9.80 -27.63
C ASP A 549 -13.68 9.64 -26.10
N LEU A 550 -14.71 10.08 -25.35
CA LEU A 550 -14.74 9.88 -23.90
C LEU A 550 -14.85 8.40 -23.53
N VAL A 551 -15.58 7.61 -24.33
CA VAL A 551 -15.64 6.14 -24.16
C VAL A 551 -14.27 5.53 -24.43
N LEU A 552 -13.52 6.03 -25.42
CA LEU A 552 -12.16 5.59 -25.73
C LEU A 552 -11.20 5.85 -24.55
N ALA A 553 -11.31 7.02 -23.93
CA ALA A 553 -10.43 7.47 -22.84
C ALA A 553 -10.80 6.91 -21.45
N SER A 554 -12.00 6.36 -21.29
CA SER A 554 -12.49 5.78 -20.03
C SER A 554 -12.03 4.34 -19.87
N ARG A 555 -11.44 4.00 -18.72
CA ARG A 555 -11.01 2.63 -18.39
C ARG A 555 -12.18 1.63 -18.35
N ASP A 556 -13.36 2.12 -18.00
CA ASP A 556 -14.58 1.32 -17.82
C ASP A 556 -15.54 1.45 -19.01
N LEU A 557 -15.15 2.17 -20.07
CA LEU A 557 -15.92 2.35 -21.32
C LEU A 557 -17.30 2.98 -21.14
N ASN A 558 -17.46 3.82 -20.12
CA ASN A 558 -18.71 4.51 -19.82
C ASN A 558 -18.65 6.02 -20.08
N GLY A 559 -17.55 6.51 -20.69
CA GLY A 559 -17.33 7.93 -20.92
C GLY A 559 -17.07 8.73 -19.65
N ARG A 560 -16.77 8.07 -18.54
CA ARG A 560 -16.50 8.67 -17.23
C ARG A 560 -15.22 8.11 -16.63
N ARG A 561 -14.73 8.75 -15.57
CA ARG A 561 -13.63 8.23 -14.75
C ARG A 561 -13.94 6.81 -14.25
N PRO A 562 -12.92 5.99 -13.96
CA PRO A 562 -11.48 6.26 -14.05
C PRO A 562 -10.99 6.36 -15.50
N TRP A 563 -10.12 7.33 -15.79
CA TRP A 563 -9.55 7.53 -17.12
C TRP A 563 -8.30 6.70 -17.33
N LEU A 564 -7.93 6.46 -18.59
CA LEU A 564 -6.62 5.93 -18.94
C LEU A 564 -5.52 6.92 -18.57
N ALA A 565 -4.40 6.40 -18.04
CA ALA A 565 -3.21 7.21 -17.82
C ALA A 565 -2.54 7.52 -19.17
N HIS A 566 -2.25 8.79 -19.41
CA HIS A 566 -1.71 9.26 -20.70
C HIS A 566 -0.30 8.72 -21.01
N THR A 567 0.46 8.34 -19.97
CA THR A 567 1.80 7.76 -20.08
C THR A 567 1.78 6.29 -20.48
N ASP A 568 0.67 5.60 -20.21
CA ASP A 568 0.60 4.15 -20.31
C ASP A 568 0.29 3.72 -21.75
N LEU A 569 0.82 2.57 -22.13
CA LEU A 569 0.49 1.95 -23.41
C LEU A 569 -0.93 1.37 -23.36
N VAL A 570 -1.80 1.85 -24.24
CA VAL A 570 -3.12 1.27 -24.46
C VAL A 570 -2.97 -0.12 -25.07
N LYS A 571 -3.37 -1.13 -24.30
CA LYS A 571 -3.25 -2.55 -24.66
C LYS A 571 -4.39 -3.00 -25.58
N ALA A 572 -4.16 -4.10 -26.31
CA ALA A 572 -5.11 -4.67 -27.26
C ALA A 572 -6.49 -4.97 -26.64
N GLY A 573 -6.53 -5.50 -25.41
CA GLY A 573 -7.77 -5.80 -24.71
C GLY A 573 -8.66 -4.57 -24.50
N HIS A 574 -8.09 -3.38 -24.27
CA HIS A 574 -8.88 -2.15 -24.19
C HIS A 574 -9.54 -1.83 -25.54
N LEU A 575 -8.77 -1.89 -26.63
CA LEU A 575 -9.28 -1.63 -27.98
C LEU A 575 -10.38 -2.62 -28.39
N VAL A 576 -10.22 -3.91 -28.06
CA VAL A 576 -11.25 -4.94 -28.32
C VAL A 576 -12.53 -4.64 -27.53
N ARG A 577 -12.42 -4.27 -26.25
CA ARG A 577 -13.60 -3.92 -25.45
C ARG A 577 -14.30 -2.68 -26.00
N VAL A 578 -13.54 -1.66 -26.42
CA VAL A 578 -14.10 -0.49 -27.10
C VAL A 578 -14.82 -0.90 -28.38
N ALA A 579 -14.21 -1.72 -29.22
CA ALA A 579 -14.81 -2.21 -30.46
C ALA A 579 -16.13 -2.94 -30.20
N ALA A 580 -16.18 -3.78 -29.15
CA ALA A 580 -17.39 -4.46 -28.73
C ALA A 580 -18.51 -3.51 -28.27
N VAL A 581 -18.17 -2.42 -27.59
CA VAL A 581 -19.13 -1.42 -27.08
C VAL A 581 -19.62 -0.49 -28.19
N THR A 582 -18.72 -0.07 -29.09
CA THR A 582 -18.99 0.96 -30.10
C THR A 582 -19.38 0.41 -31.47
N GLY A 583 -19.08 -0.87 -31.75
CA GLY A 583 -19.25 -1.48 -33.07
C GLY A 583 -18.22 -1.05 -34.11
N ARG A 584 -17.21 -0.25 -33.74
CA ARG A 584 -16.17 0.26 -34.65
C ARG A 584 -15.01 -0.73 -34.82
N GLY A 585 -14.28 -0.62 -35.94
CA GLY A 585 -13.10 -1.45 -36.20
C GLY A 585 -11.93 -1.10 -35.27
N ILE A 586 -11.11 -2.08 -34.88
CA ILE A 586 -9.98 -1.83 -33.97
C ILE A 586 -8.94 -0.89 -34.57
N GLU A 587 -8.65 -0.99 -35.87
CA GLU A 587 -7.68 -0.10 -36.52
C GLU A 587 -8.13 1.37 -36.44
N GLU A 588 -9.42 1.61 -36.69
CA GLU A 588 -10.05 2.92 -36.56
C GLU A 588 -9.99 3.44 -35.12
N ILE A 589 -10.30 2.57 -34.15
CA ILE A 589 -10.21 2.90 -32.72
C ILE A 589 -8.76 3.20 -32.31
N ALA A 590 -7.80 2.38 -32.75
CA ALA A 590 -6.39 2.54 -32.43
C ALA A 590 -5.85 3.86 -32.97
N LEU A 591 -6.17 4.18 -34.23
CA LEU A 591 -5.81 5.46 -34.85
C LEU A 591 -6.42 6.61 -34.06
N ARG A 592 -7.72 6.52 -33.74
CA ARG A 592 -8.40 7.58 -32.98
C ARG A 592 -7.82 7.77 -31.59
N VAL A 593 -7.55 6.69 -30.86
CA VAL A 593 -6.90 6.74 -29.54
C VAL A 593 -5.51 7.40 -29.61
N ALA A 594 -4.75 7.13 -30.68
CA ALA A 594 -3.46 7.79 -30.93
C ALA A 594 -3.62 9.28 -31.24
N GLU A 595 -4.60 9.66 -32.06
CA GLU A 595 -4.94 11.06 -32.35
C GLU A 595 -5.36 11.85 -31.10
N LEU A 596 -6.01 11.18 -30.14
CA LEU A 596 -6.37 11.78 -28.85
C LEU A 596 -5.15 12.05 -27.96
N GLY A 597 -3.97 11.53 -28.32
CA GLY A 597 -2.71 11.72 -27.58
C GLY A 597 -2.28 10.54 -26.70
N PHE A 598 -3.02 9.42 -26.72
CA PHE A 598 -2.62 8.20 -25.99
C PHE A 598 -1.60 7.39 -26.79
N ARG A 599 -0.73 6.66 -26.08
CA ARG A 599 0.23 5.75 -26.72
C ARG A 599 -0.42 4.39 -26.95
N VAL A 600 -0.50 3.93 -28.19
CA VAL A 600 -1.06 2.61 -28.52
C VAL A 600 0.07 1.61 -28.75
N ALA A 601 -0.04 0.42 -28.15
CA ALA A 601 0.96 -0.64 -28.38
C ALA A 601 0.91 -1.12 -29.84
N LYS A 602 2.07 -1.24 -30.52
CA LYS A 602 2.14 -1.67 -31.92
C LYS A 602 1.42 -3.00 -32.20
N VAL A 603 1.57 -3.96 -31.29
CA VAL A 603 0.91 -5.28 -31.37
C VAL A 603 -0.61 -5.17 -31.27
N ALA A 604 -1.12 -4.17 -30.56
CA ALA A 604 -2.56 -3.93 -30.42
C ALA A 604 -3.19 -3.45 -31.72
N ALA A 605 -2.45 -2.70 -32.55
CA ALA A 605 -2.95 -2.19 -33.83
C ALA A 605 -3.11 -3.29 -34.89
N THR A 606 -2.41 -4.42 -34.76
CA THR A 606 -2.44 -5.54 -35.72
C THR A 606 -3.15 -6.79 -35.19
N ALA A 607 -3.69 -6.74 -33.98
CA ALA A 607 -4.33 -7.89 -33.36
C ALA A 607 -5.66 -8.22 -34.06
N ARG A 608 -5.76 -9.43 -34.62
CA ARG A 608 -7.02 -9.94 -35.15
C ARG A 608 -8.02 -10.10 -34.01
N VAL A 609 -9.21 -9.50 -34.13
CA VAL A 609 -10.32 -9.71 -33.18
C VAL A 609 -11.04 -11.00 -33.50
N LEU A 610 -11.20 -11.85 -32.49
CA LEU A 610 -12.03 -13.04 -32.58
C LEU A 610 -13.42 -12.73 -32.02
N PRO A 611 -14.49 -13.31 -32.58
CA PRO A 611 -15.85 -13.15 -32.03
C PRO A 611 -15.95 -13.50 -30.54
N THR A 612 -15.12 -14.42 -30.05
CA THR A 612 -15.07 -14.88 -28.67
C THR A 612 -14.34 -13.92 -27.72
N ASP A 613 -13.50 -13.00 -28.21
CA ASP A 613 -12.71 -12.11 -27.33
C ASP A 613 -13.61 -11.24 -26.45
N ARG A 614 -14.75 -10.81 -26.99
CA ARG A 614 -15.74 -10.04 -26.25
C ARG A 614 -16.23 -10.80 -25.02
N GLN A 615 -16.54 -12.10 -25.18
CA GLN A 615 -16.95 -12.96 -24.09
C GLN A 615 -15.79 -13.15 -23.11
N LEU A 616 -14.58 -13.44 -23.60
CA LEU A 616 -13.38 -13.62 -22.76
C LEU A 616 -13.11 -12.41 -21.85
N LEU A 617 -13.29 -11.19 -22.35
CA LEU A 617 -13.02 -9.95 -21.63
C LEU A 617 -14.14 -9.52 -20.68
N SER A 618 -15.35 -10.09 -20.78
CA SER A 618 -16.41 -9.90 -19.78
C SER A 618 -16.08 -10.68 -18.51
N GLU A 619 -16.24 -10.06 -17.33
CA GLU A 619 -16.08 -10.74 -16.03
C GLU A 619 -17.10 -11.87 -15.86
N ARG A 620 -18.28 -11.73 -16.48
CA ARG A 620 -19.38 -12.71 -16.42
C ARG A 620 -19.37 -13.69 -17.59
N GLY A 621 -18.56 -13.44 -18.62
CA GLY A 621 -18.52 -14.26 -19.84
C GLY A 621 -19.68 -14.03 -20.82
N ASP A 622 -20.61 -13.12 -20.51
CA ASP A 622 -21.76 -12.76 -21.35
C ASP A 622 -21.42 -11.80 -22.49
N GLY A 623 -20.17 -11.34 -22.56
CA GLY A 623 -19.74 -10.31 -23.50
C GLY A 623 -20.29 -8.92 -23.19
N ALA A 624 -20.80 -8.67 -21.99
CA ALA A 624 -21.20 -7.36 -21.51
C ALA A 624 -20.32 -6.92 -20.33
N ALA A 625 -20.47 -5.65 -19.92
CA ALA A 625 -19.84 -5.16 -18.71
C ALA A 625 -20.43 -5.86 -17.46
N PRO A 626 -19.67 -6.01 -16.35
CA PRO A 626 -18.32 -5.48 -16.12
C PRO A 626 -17.22 -6.24 -16.88
N TRP A 627 -16.16 -5.54 -17.24
CA TRP A 627 -15.04 -6.07 -18.02
C TRP A 627 -13.83 -6.37 -17.13
N LEU A 628 -13.06 -7.39 -17.49
CA LEU A 628 -11.79 -7.70 -16.83
C LEU A 628 -10.89 -6.47 -16.81
N ARG A 629 -10.35 -6.17 -15.62
CA ARG A 629 -9.45 -5.04 -15.41
C ARG A 629 -8.08 -5.35 -16.01
N PRO A 630 -7.54 -4.49 -16.89
CA PRO A 630 -6.18 -4.63 -17.39
C PRO A 630 -5.17 -4.59 -16.23
N GLY A 631 -4.14 -5.47 -16.27
CA GLY A 631 -3.09 -5.55 -15.25
C GLY A 631 -3.52 -6.17 -13.92
N SER A 632 -4.78 -6.62 -13.78
CA SER A 632 -5.17 -7.52 -12.70
C SER A 632 -5.02 -8.97 -13.17
N PRO A 633 -4.50 -9.89 -12.34
CA PRO A 633 -4.49 -11.31 -12.65
C PRO A 633 -5.91 -11.81 -12.92
N VAL A 634 -6.10 -12.54 -14.02
CA VAL A 634 -7.41 -13.14 -14.32
C VAL A 634 -7.66 -14.31 -13.36
N PRO A 635 -8.78 -14.33 -12.62
CA PRO A 635 -9.08 -15.44 -11.71
C PRO A 635 -9.11 -16.79 -12.44
N LEU A 636 -8.57 -17.85 -11.84
CA LEU A 636 -8.54 -19.19 -12.45
C LEU A 636 -9.95 -19.64 -12.88
N GLY A 637 -10.96 -19.46 -12.02
CA GLY A 637 -12.34 -19.83 -12.35
C GLY A 637 -12.90 -19.14 -13.59
N ARG A 638 -12.47 -17.90 -13.88
CA ARG A 638 -12.83 -17.20 -15.10
C ARG A 638 -12.24 -17.87 -16.34
N ILE A 639 -10.97 -18.28 -16.28
CA ILE A 639 -10.28 -19.00 -17.37
C ILE A 639 -10.96 -20.33 -17.64
N LEU A 640 -11.24 -21.11 -16.58
CA LEU A 640 -11.91 -22.41 -16.70
C LEU A 640 -13.33 -22.28 -17.26
N SER A 641 -14.10 -21.29 -16.79
CA SER A 641 -15.44 -21.01 -17.28
C SER A 641 -15.44 -20.60 -18.76
N ALA A 642 -14.49 -19.76 -19.19
CA ALA A 642 -14.33 -19.42 -20.61
C ALA A 642 -13.93 -20.63 -21.46
N ALA A 643 -13.03 -21.48 -20.97
CA ALA A 643 -12.58 -22.67 -21.66
C ALA A 643 -13.76 -23.62 -21.93
N LEU A 644 -14.58 -23.88 -20.91
CA LEU A 644 -15.77 -24.71 -21.02
C LEU A 644 -16.79 -24.11 -22.01
N ALA A 645 -17.09 -22.81 -21.89
CA ALA A 645 -18.07 -22.15 -22.76
C ALA A 645 -17.63 -22.09 -24.24
N ALA A 646 -16.34 -21.93 -24.50
CA ALA A 646 -15.78 -21.84 -25.85
C ALA A 646 -15.41 -23.21 -26.46
N GLY A 647 -15.50 -24.31 -25.69
CA GLY A 647 -14.98 -25.62 -26.11
C GLY A 647 -13.47 -25.62 -26.36
N ALA A 648 -12.73 -24.77 -25.66
CA ALA A 648 -11.28 -24.60 -25.77
C ALA A 648 -10.57 -25.13 -24.53
N THR A 649 -9.25 -25.28 -24.59
CA THR A 649 -8.45 -25.63 -23.42
C THR A 649 -8.20 -24.41 -22.53
N PRO A 650 -8.04 -24.57 -21.19
CA PRO A 650 -7.64 -23.47 -20.30
C PRO A 650 -6.37 -22.73 -20.76
N ARG A 651 -5.42 -23.45 -21.37
CA ARG A 651 -4.18 -22.88 -21.89
C ARG A 651 -4.40 -21.96 -23.08
N GLU A 652 -5.27 -22.34 -24.03
CA GLU A 652 -5.60 -21.48 -25.19
C GLU A 652 -6.29 -20.19 -24.74
N VAL A 653 -7.25 -20.30 -23.81
CA VAL A 653 -7.92 -19.13 -23.22
C VAL A 653 -6.92 -18.21 -22.53
N ALA A 654 -6.01 -18.77 -21.74
CA ALA A 654 -4.98 -18.00 -21.06
C ALA A 654 -4.02 -17.31 -22.04
N LEU A 655 -3.51 -18.02 -23.05
CA LEU A 655 -2.68 -17.42 -24.10
C LEU A 655 -3.41 -16.25 -24.78
N ARG A 656 -4.69 -16.43 -25.10
CA ARG A 656 -5.48 -15.37 -25.72
C ARG A 656 -5.66 -14.16 -24.81
N LEU A 657 -5.94 -14.36 -23.52
CA LEU A 657 -6.03 -13.27 -22.55
C LEU A 657 -4.69 -12.54 -22.37
N ALA A 658 -3.56 -13.25 -22.43
CA ALA A 658 -2.23 -12.66 -22.39
C ALA A 658 -1.93 -11.80 -23.63
N GLU A 659 -2.29 -12.27 -24.84
CA GLU A 659 -2.21 -11.46 -26.07
C GLU A 659 -3.06 -10.17 -25.97
N LEU A 660 -4.22 -10.26 -25.31
CA LEU A 660 -5.08 -9.12 -25.01
C LEU A 660 -4.53 -8.22 -23.89
N GLY A 661 -3.39 -8.59 -23.29
CA GLY A 661 -2.65 -7.77 -22.33
C GLY A 661 -3.05 -7.96 -20.86
N HIS A 662 -3.76 -9.05 -20.55
CA HIS A 662 -4.08 -9.45 -19.18
C HIS A 662 -2.97 -10.27 -18.55
N GLU A 663 -2.86 -10.18 -17.23
CA GLU A 663 -1.94 -10.99 -16.45
C GLU A 663 -2.58 -12.35 -16.15
N LEU A 664 -1.80 -13.41 -16.32
CA LEU A 664 -2.25 -14.77 -16.05
C LEU A 664 -1.97 -15.15 -14.61
N PRO A 665 -2.77 -16.04 -14.01
CA PRO A 665 -2.46 -16.59 -12.69
C PRO A 665 -1.12 -17.33 -12.78
N GLY A 666 -0.28 -17.20 -11.75
CA GLY A 666 1.02 -17.88 -11.67
C GLY A 666 0.95 -19.38 -11.43
N THR A 667 -0.24 -20.00 -11.56
CA THR A 667 -0.48 -21.41 -11.30
C THR A 667 -0.48 -22.23 -12.58
N GLN A 668 -0.20 -23.53 -12.44
CA GLN A 668 -0.31 -24.47 -13.56
C GLN A 668 -1.79 -24.64 -13.92
N LEU A 669 -2.12 -24.40 -15.19
CA LEU A 669 -3.47 -24.59 -15.69
C LEU A 669 -3.72 -26.07 -15.97
N PRO A 670 -4.88 -26.63 -15.58
CA PRO A 670 -5.19 -28.02 -15.88
C PRO A 670 -5.32 -28.23 -17.40
N PRO A 671 -4.97 -29.42 -17.92
CA PRO A 671 -5.08 -29.72 -19.35
C PRO A 671 -6.53 -29.77 -19.84
N LEU A 672 -7.45 -30.17 -18.97
CA LEU A 672 -8.89 -30.28 -19.24
C LEU A 672 -9.69 -29.73 -18.04
N VAL A 673 -10.84 -29.13 -18.34
CA VAL A 673 -11.80 -28.60 -17.36
C VAL A 673 -13.04 -29.50 -17.29
N GLU A 674 -13.48 -29.85 -16.10
CA GLU A 674 -14.75 -30.52 -15.84
C GLU A 674 -15.80 -29.49 -15.40
N PRO A 675 -17.10 -29.67 -15.73
CA PRO A 675 -18.16 -28.79 -15.21
C PRO A 675 -18.18 -28.70 -13.68
N ALA A 676 -17.84 -29.80 -13.00
CA ALA A 676 -17.73 -29.85 -11.55
C ALA A 676 -16.64 -28.91 -11.00
N ASP A 677 -15.56 -28.65 -11.74
CA ASP A 677 -14.47 -27.79 -11.27
C ASP A 677 -14.96 -26.37 -10.94
N LEU A 678 -15.92 -25.86 -11.71
CA LEU A 678 -16.51 -24.54 -11.46
C LEU A 678 -17.30 -24.50 -10.14
N VAL A 679 -17.99 -25.59 -9.81
CA VAL A 679 -18.72 -25.76 -8.54
C VAL A 679 -17.74 -25.77 -7.38
N LEU A 680 -16.60 -26.47 -7.52
CA LEU A 680 -15.62 -26.56 -6.43
C LEU A 680 -14.98 -25.21 -6.08
N ILE A 681 -14.78 -24.35 -7.08
CA ILE A 681 -14.04 -23.08 -6.94
C ILE A 681 -14.93 -21.84 -6.87
N SER A 682 -16.25 -21.95 -7.00
CA SER A 682 -17.13 -20.82 -6.75
C SER A 682 -17.36 -20.63 -5.25
N ARG A 683 -17.43 -19.38 -4.80
CA ARG A 683 -17.60 -19.05 -3.37
C ARG A 683 -18.89 -19.60 -2.76
N HIS A 684 -19.89 -19.89 -3.59
CA HIS A 684 -21.20 -20.37 -3.18
C HIS A 684 -21.47 -21.83 -3.59
N ALA A 685 -20.48 -22.51 -4.17
CA ALA A 685 -20.60 -23.88 -4.70
C ALA A 685 -21.78 -24.05 -5.68
N ASP A 686 -22.00 -23.04 -6.52
CA ASP A 686 -23.06 -22.94 -7.53
C ASP A 686 -22.52 -22.94 -8.98
N GLY A 687 -21.19 -23.01 -9.17
CA GLY A 687 -20.56 -22.95 -10.48
C GLY A 687 -20.47 -21.55 -11.10
N ALA A 688 -20.83 -20.49 -10.37
CA ALA A 688 -20.84 -19.11 -10.86
C ALA A 688 -19.87 -18.20 -10.10
N ALA A 689 -19.47 -17.08 -10.69
CA ALA A 689 -18.71 -16.06 -9.96
C ALA A 689 -19.53 -15.52 -8.76
N PRO A 690 -18.90 -15.12 -7.63
CA PRO A 690 -17.46 -14.90 -7.45
C PRO A 690 -16.66 -16.19 -7.20
N TRP A 691 -15.45 -16.24 -7.77
CA TRP A 691 -14.51 -17.36 -7.61
C TRP A 691 -13.70 -17.23 -6.32
N LEU A 692 -13.24 -18.36 -5.76
CA LEU A 692 -12.27 -18.37 -4.66
C LEU A 692 -10.92 -17.82 -5.13
N PRO A 693 -10.26 -16.95 -4.33
CA PRO A 693 -8.87 -16.55 -4.57
C PRO A 693 -7.95 -17.77 -4.43
N ILE A 694 -6.97 -17.92 -5.32
CA ILE A 694 -6.11 -19.11 -5.35
C ILE A 694 -5.06 -19.11 -4.24
N GLU A 695 -4.77 -17.92 -3.73
CA GLU A 695 -3.86 -17.65 -2.61
C GLU A 695 -4.47 -17.96 -1.24
N ASP A 696 -5.79 -18.10 -1.15
CA ASP A 696 -6.50 -18.35 0.11
C ASP A 696 -6.56 -19.86 0.42
N VAL A 697 -6.50 -20.20 1.71
CA VAL A 697 -6.76 -21.56 2.19
C VAL A 697 -8.27 -21.83 2.12
N VAL A 698 -8.66 -22.93 1.47
CA VAL A 698 -10.07 -23.32 1.34
C VAL A 698 -10.56 -23.88 2.68
N PRO A 699 -11.57 -23.25 3.31
CA PRO A 699 -12.03 -23.66 4.64
C PRO A 699 -12.86 -24.95 4.58
N ALA A 700 -12.80 -25.77 5.64
CA ALA A 700 -13.50 -27.06 5.73
C ALA A 700 -15.02 -26.97 5.44
N ARG A 701 -15.69 -25.89 5.86
CA ARG A 701 -17.11 -25.65 5.56
C ARG A 701 -17.41 -25.58 4.06
N HIS A 702 -16.50 -24.99 3.28
CA HIS A 702 -16.64 -24.87 1.83
C HIS A 702 -16.49 -26.24 1.17
N LEU A 703 -15.55 -27.07 1.66
CA LEU A 703 -15.35 -28.43 1.16
C LEU A 703 -16.61 -29.28 1.30
N GLN A 704 -17.28 -29.22 2.46
CA GLN A 704 -18.53 -29.95 2.71
C GLN A 704 -19.64 -29.49 1.75
N GLN A 705 -19.79 -28.17 1.57
CA GLN A 705 -20.78 -27.61 0.67
C GLN A 705 -20.52 -27.97 -0.80
N ALA A 706 -19.27 -27.86 -1.24
CA ALA A 706 -18.87 -28.20 -2.61
C ALA A 706 -18.98 -29.69 -2.90
N ALA A 707 -18.66 -30.56 -1.93
CA ALA A 707 -18.84 -32.00 -2.01
C ALA A 707 -20.31 -32.38 -2.25
N LEU A 708 -21.21 -31.80 -1.46
CA LEU A 708 -22.65 -32.01 -1.62
C LEU A 708 -23.15 -31.48 -2.98
N ALA A 709 -22.77 -30.27 -3.36
CA ALA A 709 -23.22 -29.65 -4.61
C ALA A 709 -22.71 -30.36 -5.87
N ALA A 710 -21.51 -30.94 -5.82
CA ALA A 710 -20.90 -31.66 -6.94
C ALA A 710 -21.20 -33.17 -6.95
N ASP A 711 -21.95 -33.68 -5.97
CA ASP A 711 -22.18 -35.12 -5.73
C ASP A 711 -20.87 -35.93 -5.68
N ARG A 712 -19.91 -35.47 -4.86
CA ARG A 712 -18.58 -36.07 -4.69
C ARG A 712 -18.24 -36.23 -3.21
N SER A 713 -17.34 -37.16 -2.90
CA SER A 713 -16.81 -37.28 -1.54
C SER A 713 -15.90 -36.08 -1.20
N PRO A 714 -15.82 -35.66 0.08
CA PRO A 714 -14.89 -34.61 0.50
C PRO A 714 -13.44 -34.88 0.11
N GLU A 715 -12.98 -36.13 0.18
CA GLU A 715 -11.62 -36.53 -0.20
C GLU A 715 -11.36 -36.29 -1.69
N THR A 716 -12.35 -36.58 -2.54
CA THR A 716 -12.29 -36.34 -3.98
C THR A 716 -12.23 -34.85 -4.28
N VAL A 717 -13.02 -34.04 -3.56
CA VAL A 717 -13.00 -32.57 -3.68
C VAL A 717 -11.64 -32.00 -3.27
N VAL A 718 -11.08 -32.45 -2.14
CA VAL A 718 -9.76 -32.02 -1.65
C VAL A 718 -8.67 -32.37 -2.68
N ALA A 719 -8.67 -33.60 -3.20
CA ALA A 719 -7.70 -34.02 -4.21
C ALA A 719 -7.80 -33.15 -5.48
N ARG A 720 -9.02 -32.86 -5.94
CA ARG A 720 -9.24 -32.04 -7.13
C ARG A 720 -8.85 -30.58 -6.93
N LEU A 721 -9.20 -29.96 -5.80
CA LEU A 721 -8.81 -28.59 -5.47
C LEU A 721 -7.29 -28.43 -5.41
N ARG A 722 -6.57 -29.41 -4.86
CA ARG A 722 -5.09 -29.44 -4.87
C ARG A 722 -4.52 -29.52 -6.28
N GLN A 723 -5.12 -30.32 -7.18
CA GLN A 723 -4.72 -30.36 -8.59
C GLN A 723 -4.93 -29.02 -9.31
N LEU A 724 -5.97 -28.26 -8.93
CA LEU A 724 -6.24 -26.92 -9.44
C LEU A 724 -5.35 -25.84 -8.81
N GLY A 725 -4.48 -26.20 -7.86
CA GLY A 725 -3.51 -25.30 -7.22
C GLY A 725 -4.00 -24.61 -5.96
N TYR A 726 -5.15 -25.00 -5.40
CA TYR A 726 -5.64 -24.46 -4.12
C TYR A 726 -4.97 -25.14 -2.92
N THR A 727 -4.78 -24.37 -1.85
CA THR A 727 -4.41 -24.90 -0.54
C THR A 727 -5.67 -25.22 0.25
N VAL A 728 -5.71 -26.36 0.95
CA VAL A 728 -6.88 -26.83 1.70
C VAL A 728 -6.46 -27.14 3.13
N ASP A 729 -7.25 -26.67 4.09
CA ASP A 729 -7.07 -26.90 5.55
C ASP A 729 -7.31 -28.37 5.93
#